data_AF-A0A538NTG6-F1
#
_entry.id   AF-A0A538NTG6-F1
#
_cell.length_a   1.000
_cell.length_b   1.000
_cell.length_c   1.000
_cell.angle_alpha   90.00
_cell.angle_beta   90.00
_cell.angle_gamma   90.00
#
_symmetry.space_group_name_H-M   'P 1'
#
loop_
_entity.id
_entity.type
_entity.pdbx_description
1 polymer ?
#
loop_
_entity_poly.entity_id
_entity_poly.type
_entity_poly.pdbx_seq_one_letter_code
_entity_poly.pdbx_strand_id
1 'polypeptide(L)'
;MGVPPNSSLQFRLAVLGIVLLTVAIRLPSLLHPQPIDSEAMYSVVANEIVDGGRPYADAVERKPPLLFWTYAAIFKVAGKFNWKALHIVALVWTLCAMAGLYVICRELFDRNTGLIAAFFYGVFQPWLTWRNLSFDAEMLMNLPIIWAWAIAFRRSSSRLRPELFPAGALLGAAFLLKQPAAIAAVPLGIYLLLPSYRASRSLARTNSIIIQAAMLTAGFSAALGLATIVLWKQGILRDAFYWTIANHDVPHVFWQKGIVHTLTFLGACLPLVIGAIMTCRDKDEIWAGKTAERTGLLGLLAASAIGAAAGARFYPHYYVQLIPPLALLAAPYYARLWSRKIQPPYWLLRPKVTCAWLALTVIAFSVKQWAGLAPRRVPSQAGRYLFTHSAPADRIFVWGQTPEIYIDAHRRPACRYITTFPLTGYIFGGPIRGFDTRSRILPGAWSTLEQDFASHPPTYIVDVQPDPKSAQYPVKNFPILAKLLAERYQPVAHTAECVIYRVGCKFVRHRMKLFDKIGREFSGYNILESGKRLIDRKPLQCSLYVTDRCNLDCAYCTEYDNSRPHPSLYDLKKWIRKIRELGAMRIALVGGEPLVHPNIVELVRYCRQLGFATSLTTNGFLLTRKLLAELEDAGLQVMQISVDRMTPSPITKKSFKTILPKLDYFRDSKISLHITGVICADTLPESRAVLETGLSRGIPTEVRLVHADPLQRFRVDRGPREELESFIDSMIERKRRGEKIHTSEAILNYQRSLLRGEHVEWTCMAGYKLFFVSAQGKFWICSMVHTDKHIMDVTLDDLYANYRKKSCQEGCGVYCAVSASLLVEKPVHVLGKEIVARAKRIPSMVRRSLTPDSDKATHGTMRNADGTHEMNGSTKSGPSADNGVSLRKSA
;
A
#
# COMPACT_ATOMS: atom_id res chain seq x y z
N MET A 1 -27.29 46.46 -8.29
CA MET A 1 -27.52 45.74 -9.57
C MET A 1 -28.76 46.27 -10.31
N GLY A 2 -28.92 47.59 -10.50
CA GLY A 2 -30.20 48.18 -10.94
C GLY A 2 -30.26 48.73 -12.37
N VAL A 3 -29.19 48.61 -13.17
CA VAL A 3 -29.13 49.14 -14.55
C VAL A 3 -28.70 47.99 -15.46
N PRO A 4 -29.40 47.73 -16.59
CA PRO A 4 -28.95 46.73 -17.55
C PRO A 4 -27.55 47.12 -18.05
N PRO A 5 -26.57 46.20 -18.10
CA PRO A 5 -25.23 46.50 -18.58
C PRO A 5 -25.29 46.73 -20.10
N ASN A 6 -25.65 47.94 -20.51
CA ASN A 6 -25.70 48.34 -21.91
C ASN A 6 -24.30 48.64 -22.45
N SER A 7 -23.30 48.80 -21.59
CA SER A 7 -21.89 48.93 -21.97
C SER A 7 -21.09 47.65 -21.71
N SER A 8 -20.13 47.35 -22.59
CA SER A 8 -19.23 46.20 -22.47
C SER A 8 -18.45 46.18 -21.15
N LEU A 9 -18.17 47.37 -20.59
CA LEU A 9 -17.49 47.56 -19.31
C LEU A 9 -18.36 47.11 -18.12
N GLN A 10 -19.63 47.52 -18.06
CA GLN A 10 -20.56 47.13 -16.98
C GLN A 10 -20.77 45.62 -16.92
N PHE A 11 -20.85 44.96 -18.08
CA PHE A 11 -20.94 43.51 -18.16
C PHE A 11 -19.67 42.83 -17.60
N ARG A 12 -18.47 43.29 -18.00
CA ARG A 12 -17.20 42.75 -17.49
C ARG A 12 -17.08 42.92 -15.97
N LEU A 13 -17.49 44.07 -15.44
CA LEU A 13 -17.50 44.31 -14.00
C LEU A 13 -18.48 43.39 -13.26
N ALA A 14 -19.66 43.14 -13.82
CA ALA A 14 -20.63 42.20 -13.24
C ALA A 14 -20.10 40.76 -13.22
N VAL A 15 -19.47 40.30 -14.32
CA VAL A 15 -18.81 38.98 -14.39
C VAL A 15 -17.72 38.89 -13.33
N LEU A 16 -16.84 39.87 -13.26
CA LEU A 16 -15.75 39.91 -12.28
C LEU A 16 -16.31 39.88 -10.85
N GLY A 17 -17.35 40.67 -10.57
CA GLY A 17 -18.00 40.70 -9.26
C GLY A 17 -18.57 39.33 -8.84
N ILE A 18 -19.23 38.61 -9.76
CA ILE A 18 -19.76 37.26 -9.48
C ILE A 18 -18.64 36.26 -9.24
N VAL A 19 -17.55 36.32 -10.02
CA VAL A 19 -16.38 35.46 -9.83
C VAL A 19 -15.74 35.73 -8.47
N LEU A 20 -15.47 37.01 -8.13
CA LEU A 20 -14.89 37.39 -6.84
C LEU A 20 -15.78 36.99 -5.66
N LEU A 21 -17.10 37.15 -5.80
CA LEU A 21 -18.05 36.68 -4.78
C LEU A 21 -17.99 35.15 -4.61
N THR A 22 -17.89 34.40 -5.71
CA THR A 22 -17.78 32.93 -5.65
C THR A 22 -16.48 32.51 -4.97
N VAL A 23 -15.37 33.20 -5.25
CA VAL A 23 -14.09 33.01 -4.54
C VAL A 23 -14.25 33.31 -3.06
N ALA A 24 -14.93 34.40 -2.68
CA ALA A 24 -15.17 34.75 -1.28
C ALA A 24 -16.04 33.71 -0.56
N ILE A 25 -17.08 33.17 -1.20
CA ILE A 25 -17.94 32.10 -0.66
C ILE A 25 -17.15 30.80 -0.47
N ARG A 26 -16.17 30.51 -1.34
CA ARG A 26 -15.30 29.34 -1.25
C ARG A 26 -14.05 29.55 -0.42
N LEU A 27 -13.80 30.78 0.05
CA LEU A 27 -12.64 31.09 0.88
C LEU A 27 -12.48 30.19 2.13
N PRO A 28 -13.56 29.78 2.83
CA PRO A 28 -13.44 28.85 3.95
C PRO A 28 -12.76 27.54 3.57
N SER A 29 -13.08 26.94 2.40
CA SER A 29 -12.42 25.71 1.95
C SER A 29 -11.03 25.98 1.38
N LEU A 30 -10.84 27.05 0.60
CA LEU A 30 -9.53 27.40 0.03
C LEU A 30 -8.43 27.63 1.09
N LEU A 31 -8.82 28.09 2.29
CA LEU A 31 -7.92 28.30 3.42
C LEU A 31 -7.92 27.12 4.42
N HIS A 32 -8.65 26.04 4.14
CA HIS A 32 -8.73 24.87 4.98
C HIS A 32 -7.56 23.90 4.68
N PRO A 33 -6.75 23.51 5.67
CA PRO A 33 -5.54 22.73 5.44
C PRO A 33 -5.78 21.21 5.44
N GLN A 34 -7.02 20.73 5.37
CA GLN A 34 -7.41 19.32 5.55
C GLN A 34 -8.50 18.93 4.55
N PRO A 35 -8.75 17.61 4.31
CA PRO A 35 -9.90 17.17 3.52
C PRO A 35 -11.23 17.49 4.22
N ILE A 36 -12.24 17.80 3.42
CA ILE A 36 -13.60 18.14 3.88
C ILE A 36 -14.54 16.96 3.62
N ASP A 37 -15.13 16.42 4.70
CA ASP A 37 -16.16 15.36 4.64
C ASP A 37 -15.71 14.13 3.82
N SER A 38 -16.37 13.84 2.69
CA SER A 38 -16.08 12.63 1.90
C SER A 38 -14.75 12.70 1.11
N GLU A 39 -14.12 13.88 1.01
CA GLU A 39 -12.81 14.06 0.36
C GLU A 39 -11.76 13.11 0.92
N ALA A 40 -11.81 12.82 2.24
CA ALA A 40 -10.85 11.94 2.89
C ALA A 40 -10.93 10.52 2.31
N MET A 41 -12.13 9.97 2.19
CA MET A 41 -12.35 8.62 1.66
C MET A 41 -11.90 8.51 0.21
N TYR A 42 -12.26 9.48 -0.64
CA TYR A 42 -11.84 9.52 -2.04
C TYR A 42 -10.33 9.66 -2.18
N SER A 43 -9.71 10.42 -1.27
CA SER A 43 -8.26 10.63 -1.26
C SER A 43 -7.46 9.41 -0.85
N VAL A 44 -7.98 8.55 0.04
CA VAL A 44 -7.31 7.29 0.38
C VAL A 44 -7.21 6.41 -0.88
N VAL A 45 -8.32 6.22 -1.59
CA VAL A 45 -8.35 5.44 -2.84
C VAL A 45 -7.45 6.08 -3.90
N ALA A 46 -7.52 7.40 -4.06
CA ALA A 46 -6.71 8.12 -5.03
C ALA A 46 -5.20 8.01 -4.76
N ASN A 47 -4.77 8.12 -3.50
CA ASN A 47 -3.36 7.96 -3.14
C ASN A 47 -2.87 6.52 -3.38
N GLU A 48 -3.70 5.51 -3.13
CA GLU A 48 -3.38 4.12 -3.50
C GLU A 48 -3.21 3.96 -5.03
N ILE A 49 -4.04 4.64 -5.84
CA ILE A 49 -3.89 4.66 -7.31
C ILE A 49 -2.57 5.32 -7.72
N VAL A 50 -2.20 6.44 -7.09
CA VAL A 50 -0.91 7.11 -7.35
C VAL A 50 0.27 6.21 -6.99
N ASP A 51 0.12 5.32 -6.00
CA ASP A 51 1.09 4.29 -5.63
C ASP A 51 1.08 3.02 -6.50
N GLY A 52 0.34 3.02 -7.61
CA GLY A 52 0.22 1.89 -8.52
C GLY A 52 -0.78 0.81 -8.08
N GLY A 53 -1.54 1.06 -7.02
CA GLY A 53 -2.68 0.26 -6.63
C GLY A 53 -3.88 0.45 -7.56
N ARG A 54 -4.89 -0.42 -7.43
CA ARG A 54 -6.10 -0.44 -8.23
C ARG A 54 -7.33 -0.18 -7.36
N PRO A 55 -8.28 0.66 -7.80
CA PRO A 55 -9.52 0.86 -7.05
C PRO A 55 -10.29 -0.47 -6.98
N TYR A 56 -11.06 -0.66 -5.91
CA TYR A 56 -11.87 -1.85 -5.59
C TYR A 56 -11.09 -3.12 -5.23
N ALA A 57 -9.88 -3.30 -5.77
CA ALA A 57 -9.01 -4.42 -5.45
C ALA A 57 -8.09 -4.12 -4.26
N ASP A 58 -7.41 -2.97 -4.29
CA ASP A 58 -6.42 -2.58 -3.27
C ASP A 58 -6.97 -1.53 -2.29
N ALA A 59 -8.05 -0.83 -2.67
CA ALA A 59 -8.81 0.07 -1.81
C ALA A 59 -10.30 0.07 -2.22
N VAL A 60 -11.17 -0.36 -1.30
CA VAL A 60 -12.60 -0.59 -1.55
C VAL A 60 -13.43 0.63 -1.16
N GLU A 61 -14.19 1.13 -2.13
CA GLU A 61 -15.24 2.13 -1.94
C GLU A 61 -16.33 1.90 -3.02
N ARG A 62 -17.57 2.36 -2.80
CA ARG A 62 -18.74 2.03 -3.63
C ARG A 62 -19.05 3.05 -4.74
N LYS A 63 -18.30 4.14 -4.86
CA LYS A 63 -18.46 5.15 -5.90
C LYS A 63 -17.84 4.71 -7.23
N PRO A 64 -18.33 5.23 -8.36
CA PRO A 64 -17.81 4.93 -9.69
C PRO A 64 -16.33 5.35 -9.89
N PRO A 65 -15.61 4.74 -10.84
CA PRO A 65 -14.15 4.81 -10.90
C PRO A 65 -13.60 6.16 -11.36
N LEU A 66 -14.33 6.89 -12.21
CA LEU A 66 -13.86 8.19 -12.72
C LEU A 66 -13.71 9.21 -11.59
N LEU A 67 -14.46 9.06 -10.49
CA LEU A 67 -14.28 9.86 -9.28
C LEU A 67 -12.85 9.72 -8.74
N PHE A 68 -12.40 8.48 -8.50
CA PHE A 68 -11.08 8.23 -7.93
C PHE A 68 -9.96 8.59 -8.90
N TRP A 69 -10.14 8.33 -10.20
CA TRP A 69 -9.17 8.75 -11.21
C TRP A 69 -9.05 10.27 -11.32
N THR A 70 -10.14 11.01 -11.11
CA THR A 70 -10.10 12.48 -11.06
C THR A 70 -9.26 12.95 -9.88
N TYR A 71 -9.48 12.39 -8.68
CA TYR A 71 -8.66 12.70 -7.51
C TYR A 71 -7.19 12.27 -7.68
N ALA A 72 -6.96 11.07 -8.23
CA ALA A 72 -5.62 10.55 -8.46
C ALA A 72 -4.85 11.41 -9.47
N ALA A 73 -5.51 11.93 -10.51
CA ALA A 73 -4.90 12.85 -11.46
C ALA A 73 -4.46 14.16 -10.79
N ILE A 74 -5.28 14.71 -9.90
CA ILE A 74 -4.95 15.91 -9.13
C ILE A 74 -3.72 15.66 -8.25
N PHE A 75 -3.69 14.57 -7.48
CA PHE A 75 -2.55 14.25 -6.61
C PHE A 75 -1.29 13.81 -7.37
N LYS A 76 -1.42 13.23 -8.56
CA LYS A 76 -0.28 12.92 -9.42
C LYS A 76 0.42 14.18 -9.92
N VAL A 77 -0.34 15.24 -10.21
CA VAL A 77 0.20 16.52 -10.70
C VAL A 77 0.67 17.42 -9.56
N ALA A 78 -0.14 17.58 -8.51
CA ALA A 78 0.10 18.53 -7.43
C ALA A 78 0.87 17.94 -6.23
N GLY A 79 1.14 16.63 -6.24
CA GLY A 79 1.67 15.88 -5.11
C GLY A 79 0.56 15.32 -4.21
N LYS A 80 0.87 14.19 -3.56
CA LYS A 80 -0.05 13.55 -2.61
C LYS A 80 -0.34 14.45 -1.41
N PHE A 81 -1.54 14.32 -0.86
CA PHE A 81 -2.00 15.07 0.32
C PHE A 81 -2.03 16.60 0.12
N ASN A 82 -2.07 17.08 -1.13
CA ASN A 82 -2.14 18.52 -1.43
C ASN A 82 -3.60 19.01 -1.48
N TRP A 83 -4.14 19.35 -0.31
CA TRP A 83 -5.54 19.81 -0.14
C TRP A 83 -5.81 21.13 -0.85
N LYS A 84 -4.84 22.05 -0.82
CA LYS A 84 -4.97 23.35 -1.49
C LYS A 84 -5.21 23.19 -2.99
N ALA A 85 -4.48 22.27 -3.64
CA ALA A 85 -4.71 21.95 -5.04
C ALA A 85 -6.11 21.37 -5.27
N LEU A 86 -6.57 20.45 -4.41
CA LEU A 86 -7.92 19.87 -4.49
C LEU A 86 -9.00 20.95 -4.40
N HIS A 87 -8.90 21.88 -3.44
CA HIS A 87 -9.88 22.95 -3.25
C HIS A 87 -9.83 24.01 -4.36
N ILE A 88 -8.65 24.30 -4.92
CA ILE A 88 -8.53 25.16 -6.11
C ILE A 88 -9.24 24.50 -7.30
N VAL A 89 -9.03 23.20 -7.52
CA VAL A 89 -9.74 22.47 -8.59
C VAL A 89 -11.24 22.48 -8.37
N ALA A 90 -11.72 22.33 -7.13
CA ALA A 90 -13.13 22.45 -6.79
C ALA A 90 -13.72 23.84 -7.13
N LEU A 91 -12.96 24.92 -6.89
CA LEU A 91 -13.34 26.27 -7.32
C LEU A 91 -13.42 26.37 -8.84
N VAL A 92 -12.38 25.93 -9.57
CA VAL A 92 -12.37 25.94 -11.04
C VAL A 92 -13.54 25.15 -11.61
N TRP A 93 -13.82 23.97 -11.05
CA TRP A 93 -14.96 23.13 -11.42
C TRP A 93 -16.30 23.86 -11.28
N THR A 94 -16.43 24.65 -10.21
CA THR A 94 -17.62 25.45 -9.94
C THR A 94 -17.76 26.59 -10.94
N LEU A 95 -16.67 27.29 -11.26
CA LEU A 95 -16.67 28.35 -12.27
C LEU A 95 -17.03 27.80 -13.66
N CYS A 96 -16.53 26.61 -14.00
CA CYS A 96 -16.89 25.92 -15.25
C CYS A 96 -18.38 25.52 -15.29
N ALA A 97 -18.96 25.12 -14.16
CA ALA A 97 -20.40 24.82 -14.06
C ALA A 97 -21.24 26.10 -14.19
N MET A 98 -20.83 27.19 -13.55
CA MET A 98 -21.44 28.51 -13.69
C MET A 98 -21.42 28.99 -15.15
N ALA A 99 -20.29 28.79 -15.86
CA ALA A 99 -20.17 29.12 -17.27
C ALA A 99 -21.16 28.33 -18.14
N GLY A 100 -21.33 27.03 -17.88
CA GLY A 100 -22.32 26.20 -18.58
C GLY A 100 -23.77 26.68 -18.33
N LEU A 101 -24.12 27.02 -17.09
CA LEU A 101 -25.43 27.59 -16.75
C LEU A 101 -25.66 28.96 -17.40
N TYR A 102 -24.63 29.80 -17.43
CA TYR A 102 -24.66 31.07 -18.16
C TYR A 102 -24.95 30.84 -19.65
N VAL A 103 -24.27 29.89 -20.29
CA VAL A 103 -24.46 29.56 -21.71
C VAL A 103 -25.91 29.12 -21.97
N ILE A 104 -26.45 28.21 -21.14
CA ILE A 104 -27.84 27.75 -21.25
C ILE A 104 -28.81 28.94 -21.19
N CYS A 105 -28.76 29.73 -20.12
CA CYS A 105 -29.73 30.81 -19.93
C CYS A 105 -29.55 31.95 -20.93
N ARG A 106 -28.33 32.21 -21.42
CA ARG A 106 -28.07 33.17 -22.49
C ARG A 106 -28.72 32.73 -23.81
N GLU A 107 -28.64 31.44 -24.13
CA GLU A 107 -29.22 30.90 -25.36
C GLU A 107 -30.76 30.84 -25.29
N LEU A 108 -31.30 30.52 -24.11
CA LEU A 108 -32.75 30.46 -23.90
C LEU A 108 -33.40 31.84 -23.76
N PHE A 109 -32.69 32.82 -23.19
CA PHE A 109 -33.23 34.14 -22.87
C PHE A 109 -32.27 35.23 -23.32
N ASP A 110 -31.42 35.72 -22.41
CA ASP A 110 -30.53 36.85 -22.63
C ASP A 110 -29.30 36.79 -21.70
N ARG A 111 -28.33 37.66 -21.94
CA ARG A 111 -27.06 37.70 -21.20
C ARG A 111 -27.23 37.92 -19.69
N ASN A 112 -28.21 38.73 -19.27
CA ASN A 112 -28.44 39.02 -17.85
C ASN A 112 -29.06 37.83 -17.15
N THR A 113 -30.04 37.16 -17.77
CA THR A 113 -30.60 35.91 -17.25
C THR A 113 -29.50 34.86 -17.07
N GLY A 114 -28.56 34.77 -18.02
CA GLY A 114 -27.34 33.95 -17.89
C GLY A 114 -26.51 34.26 -16.65
N LEU A 115 -26.22 35.54 -16.39
CA LEU A 115 -25.42 35.95 -15.23
C LEU A 115 -26.12 35.62 -13.91
N ILE A 116 -27.45 35.76 -13.86
CA ILE A 116 -28.25 35.44 -12.67
C ILE A 116 -28.22 33.94 -12.37
N ALA A 117 -28.32 33.09 -13.39
CA ALA A 117 -28.21 31.64 -13.21
C ALA A 117 -26.83 31.23 -12.67
N ALA A 118 -25.75 31.80 -13.23
CA ALA A 118 -24.39 31.60 -12.73
C ALA A 118 -24.23 32.08 -11.28
N PHE A 119 -24.72 33.29 -10.97
CA PHE A 119 -24.71 33.85 -9.62
C PHE A 119 -25.44 32.94 -8.61
N PHE A 120 -26.65 32.48 -8.95
CA PHE A 120 -27.40 31.59 -8.06
C PHE A 120 -26.69 30.27 -7.81
N TYR A 121 -26.08 29.67 -8.83
CA TYR A 121 -25.30 28.45 -8.62
C TYR A 121 -24.09 28.70 -7.70
N GLY A 122 -23.34 29.79 -7.90
CA GLY A 122 -22.21 30.15 -7.06
C GLY A 122 -22.58 30.35 -5.58
N VAL A 123 -23.77 30.92 -5.31
CA VAL A 123 -24.27 31.16 -3.95
C VAL A 123 -24.84 29.89 -3.29
N PHE A 124 -25.65 29.12 -4.02
CA PHE A 124 -26.44 28.03 -3.44
C PHE A 124 -25.84 26.63 -3.63
N GLN A 125 -24.79 26.45 -4.45
CA GLN A 125 -24.11 25.15 -4.50
C GLN A 125 -23.60 24.74 -3.10
N PRO A 126 -22.88 25.59 -2.34
CA PRO A 126 -22.39 25.22 -1.01
C PRO A 126 -23.43 25.57 0.08
N TRP A 127 -24.70 25.23 -0.14
CA TRP A 127 -25.81 25.68 0.72
C TRP A 127 -25.62 25.26 2.18
N LEU A 128 -25.83 26.22 3.10
CA LEU A 128 -25.95 26.09 4.56
C LEU A 128 -24.82 25.40 5.35
N THR A 129 -24.40 24.20 4.97
CA THR A 129 -23.44 23.36 5.71
C THR A 129 -22.04 23.42 5.11
N TRP A 130 -21.03 23.43 5.97
CA TRP A 130 -19.63 23.33 5.60
C TRP A 130 -19.30 22.08 4.79
N ARG A 131 -20.08 21.00 4.96
CA ARG A 131 -19.89 19.76 4.20
C ARG A 131 -20.11 19.95 2.71
N ASN A 132 -20.95 20.90 2.28
CA ASN A 132 -21.21 21.15 0.86
C ASN A 132 -20.11 21.95 0.15
N LEU A 133 -19.05 22.36 0.89
CA LEU A 133 -17.84 22.93 0.32
C LEU A 133 -16.87 21.87 -0.21
N SER A 134 -17.09 20.60 0.12
CA SER A 134 -16.28 19.46 -0.35
C SER A 134 -16.36 19.29 -1.86
N PHE A 135 -15.34 18.68 -2.43
CA PHE A 135 -15.32 18.26 -3.83
C PHE A 135 -16.05 16.92 -4.05
N ASP A 136 -17.31 16.86 -3.63
CA ASP A 136 -18.11 15.63 -3.65
C ASP A 136 -18.54 15.19 -5.05
N ALA A 137 -18.90 13.91 -5.15
CA ALA A 137 -19.37 13.27 -6.38
C ALA A 137 -20.58 14.00 -7.02
N GLU A 138 -21.47 14.62 -6.24
CA GLU A 138 -22.61 15.40 -6.72
C GLU A 138 -22.16 16.67 -7.44
N MET A 139 -21.16 17.36 -6.90
CA MET A 139 -20.60 18.55 -7.54
C MET A 139 -19.86 18.16 -8.83
N LEU A 140 -19.13 17.05 -8.78
CA LEU A 140 -18.42 16.47 -9.92
C LEU A 140 -19.38 16.11 -11.06
N MET A 141 -20.44 15.35 -10.80
CA MET A 141 -21.37 14.93 -11.86
C MET A 141 -22.16 16.12 -12.46
N ASN A 142 -22.40 17.19 -11.68
CA ASN A 142 -23.19 18.33 -12.15
C ASN A 142 -22.53 19.04 -13.34
N LEU A 143 -21.21 19.18 -13.38
CA LEU A 143 -20.52 19.88 -14.47
C LEU A 143 -20.79 19.23 -15.85
N PRO A 144 -20.50 17.93 -16.07
CA PRO A 144 -20.79 17.30 -17.35
C PRO A 144 -22.28 17.28 -17.68
N ILE A 145 -23.18 17.13 -16.69
CA ILE A 145 -24.62 17.24 -16.92
C ILE A 145 -24.97 18.64 -17.46
N ILE A 146 -24.52 19.70 -16.79
CA ILE A 146 -24.79 21.08 -17.22
C ILE A 146 -24.29 21.31 -18.66
N TRP A 147 -23.08 20.86 -18.99
CA TRP A 147 -22.55 21.04 -20.34
C TRP A 147 -23.26 20.17 -21.39
N ALA A 148 -23.72 18.97 -21.04
CA ALA A 148 -24.57 18.17 -21.92
C ALA A 148 -25.88 18.90 -22.26
N TRP A 149 -26.53 19.52 -21.27
CA TRP A 149 -27.73 20.34 -21.48
C TRP A 149 -27.44 21.62 -22.26
N ALA A 150 -26.29 22.28 -22.01
CA ALA A 150 -25.85 23.43 -22.79
C ALA A 150 -25.71 23.10 -24.29
N ILE A 151 -25.13 21.94 -24.60
CA ILE A 151 -25.01 21.46 -25.99
C ILE A 151 -26.38 21.12 -26.57
N ALA A 152 -27.24 20.43 -25.81
CA ALA A 152 -28.54 20.01 -26.30
C ALA A 152 -29.49 21.17 -26.59
N PHE A 153 -29.43 22.24 -25.79
CA PHE A 153 -30.28 23.42 -25.95
C PHE A 153 -29.85 24.39 -27.04
N ARG A 154 -28.63 24.26 -27.58
CA ARG A 154 -28.21 25.00 -28.77
C ARG A 154 -29.23 24.83 -29.89
N ARG A 155 -29.67 25.95 -30.47
CA ARG A 155 -30.57 25.93 -31.62
C ARG A 155 -29.81 25.42 -32.84
N SER A 156 -30.24 24.27 -33.34
CA SER A 156 -29.83 23.69 -34.62
C SER A 156 -31.05 23.00 -35.22
N SER A 157 -31.35 23.32 -36.48
CA SER A 157 -32.37 22.65 -37.30
C SER A 157 -31.79 21.48 -38.09
N SER A 158 -30.49 21.19 -37.93
CA SER A 158 -29.84 20.08 -38.63
C SER A 158 -30.41 18.73 -38.21
N ARG A 159 -30.59 17.84 -39.19
CA ARG A 159 -31.00 16.45 -38.97
C ARG A 159 -30.01 15.67 -38.12
N LEU A 160 -28.71 15.89 -38.33
CA LEU A 160 -27.62 15.02 -37.88
C LEU A 160 -26.87 15.50 -36.63
N ARG A 161 -27.30 16.60 -35.97
CA ARG A 161 -26.68 17.23 -34.77
C ARG A 161 -25.50 16.45 -34.13
N PRO A 162 -24.28 16.49 -34.72
CA PRO A 162 -23.15 15.69 -34.24
C PRO A 162 -22.71 16.06 -32.84
N GLU A 163 -23.00 17.28 -32.40
CA GLU A 163 -22.77 17.75 -31.05
C GLU A 163 -23.54 16.95 -29.97
N LEU A 164 -24.60 16.21 -30.32
CA LEU A 164 -25.28 15.35 -29.35
C LEU A 164 -24.46 14.14 -28.92
N PHE A 165 -23.50 13.69 -29.74
CA PHE A 165 -22.58 12.63 -29.36
C PHE A 165 -21.70 13.01 -28.16
N PRO A 166 -20.96 14.14 -28.17
CA PRO A 166 -20.22 14.57 -26.98
C PRO A 166 -21.15 14.92 -25.80
N ALA A 167 -22.38 15.39 -26.03
CA ALA A 167 -23.35 15.56 -24.93
C ALA A 167 -23.70 14.23 -24.26
N GLY A 168 -23.88 13.17 -25.04
CA GLY A 168 -24.07 11.81 -24.53
C GLY A 168 -22.85 11.30 -23.76
N ALA A 169 -21.65 11.52 -24.30
CA ALA A 169 -20.41 11.14 -23.63
C ALA A 169 -20.22 11.85 -22.28
N LEU A 170 -20.60 13.13 -22.19
CA LEU A 170 -20.61 13.87 -20.92
C LEU A 170 -21.58 13.25 -19.91
N LEU A 171 -22.79 12.85 -20.32
CA LEU A 171 -23.73 12.14 -19.43
C LEU A 171 -23.17 10.78 -18.98
N GLY A 172 -22.46 10.07 -19.87
CA GLY A 172 -21.74 8.84 -19.52
C GLY A 172 -20.63 9.09 -18.49
N ALA A 173 -19.85 10.16 -18.67
CA ALA A 173 -18.86 10.60 -17.69
C ALA A 173 -19.49 10.98 -16.36
N ALA A 174 -20.65 11.66 -16.36
CA ALA A 174 -21.40 11.99 -15.15
C ALA A 174 -21.82 10.74 -14.38
N PHE A 175 -22.28 9.69 -15.07
CA PHE A 175 -22.58 8.39 -14.46
C PHE A 175 -21.34 7.72 -13.86
N LEU A 176 -20.21 7.79 -14.56
CA LEU A 176 -18.92 7.28 -14.09
C LEU A 176 -18.31 8.10 -12.94
N LEU A 177 -18.85 9.28 -12.62
CA LEU A 177 -18.55 10.05 -11.41
C LEU A 177 -19.54 9.70 -10.28
N LYS A 178 -20.82 9.50 -10.61
CA LYS A 178 -21.87 9.19 -9.63
C LYS A 178 -23.09 8.50 -10.27
N GLN A 179 -23.53 7.38 -9.70
CA GLN A 179 -24.59 6.53 -10.27
C GLN A 179 -25.93 7.25 -10.52
N PRO A 180 -26.48 8.07 -9.58
CA PRO A 180 -27.66 8.89 -9.82
C PRO A 180 -27.70 9.71 -11.12
N ALA A 181 -26.54 10.05 -11.70
CA ALA A 181 -26.50 10.81 -12.95
C ALA A 181 -27.15 10.07 -14.15
N ALA A 182 -27.27 8.73 -14.11
CA ALA A 182 -28.00 7.99 -15.14
C ALA A 182 -29.47 8.43 -15.26
N ILE A 183 -30.13 8.69 -14.11
CA ILE A 183 -31.53 9.15 -14.10
C ILE A 183 -31.61 10.56 -14.68
N ALA A 184 -30.61 11.41 -14.46
CA ALA A 184 -30.54 12.76 -15.01
C ALA A 184 -30.34 12.81 -16.55
N ALA A 185 -29.90 11.71 -17.18
CA ALA A 185 -29.82 11.59 -18.64
C ALA A 185 -31.20 11.39 -19.30
N VAL A 186 -32.15 10.77 -18.59
CA VAL A 186 -33.48 10.41 -19.12
C VAL A 186 -34.29 11.64 -19.56
N PRO A 187 -34.38 12.73 -18.78
CA PRO A 187 -35.12 13.92 -19.21
C PRO A 187 -34.57 14.57 -20.48
N LEU A 188 -33.27 14.45 -20.74
CA LEU A 188 -32.68 14.97 -21.97
C LEU A 188 -33.07 14.11 -23.19
N GLY A 189 -33.09 12.78 -23.04
CA GLY A 189 -33.64 11.88 -24.04
C GLY A 189 -35.12 12.20 -24.33
N ILE A 190 -35.94 12.35 -23.29
CA ILE A 190 -37.36 12.71 -23.41
C ILE A 190 -37.53 14.07 -24.11
N TYR A 191 -36.72 15.07 -23.75
CA TYR A 191 -36.72 16.40 -24.36
C TYR A 191 -36.59 16.32 -25.89
N LEU A 192 -35.65 15.51 -26.40
CA LEU A 192 -35.44 15.31 -27.83
C LEU A 192 -36.61 14.59 -28.52
N LEU A 193 -37.49 13.92 -27.78
CA LEU A 193 -38.66 13.21 -28.31
C LEU A 193 -39.95 14.06 -28.28
N LEU A 194 -39.95 15.17 -27.55
CA LEU A 194 -41.15 16.01 -27.37
C LEU A 194 -41.70 16.53 -28.71
N PRO A 195 -43.03 16.50 -28.94
CA PRO A 195 -43.63 17.11 -30.13
C PRO A 195 -43.31 18.60 -30.28
N SER A 196 -43.29 19.34 -29.17
CA SER A 196 -42.95 20.77 -29.15
C SER A 196 -41.49 21.03 -29.54
N TYR A 197 -40.55 20.14 -29.17
CA TYR A 197 -39.15 20.22 -29.61
C TYR A 197 -39.07 20.09 -31.14
N ARG A 198 -39.74 19.06 -31.68
CA ARG A 198 -39.78 18.80 -33.13
C ARG A 198 -40.40 19.94 -33.92
N ALA A 199 -41.55 20.44 -33.46
CA ALA A 199 -42.25 21.55 -34.09
C ALA A 199 -41.39 22.82 -34.10
N SER A 200 -40.72 23.15 -32.99
CA SER A 200 -39.86 24.34 -32.88
C SER A 200 -38.64 24.35 -33.81
N ARG A 201 -38.25 23.19 -34.34
CA ARG A 201 -37.04 22.98 -35.15
C ARG A 201 -37.35 22.42 -36.55
N SER A 202 -38.62 22.32 -36.93
CA SER A 202 -39.09 21.77 -38.21
C SER A 202 -38.57 20.35 -38.49
N LEU A 203 -38.51 19.49 -37.46
CA LEU A 203 -37.96 18.14 -37.56
C LEU A 203 -39.07 17.09 -37.73
N ALA A 204 -38.88 16.16 -38.67
CA ALA A 204 -39.70 14.95 -38.76
C ALA A 204 -39.52 14.04 -37.53
N ARG A 205 -40.53 13.21 -37.23
CA ARG A 205 -40.49 12.23 -36.13
C ARG A 205 -39.26 11.33 -36.23
N THR A 206 -38.97 10.82 -37.42
CA THR A 206 -37.83 9.94 -37.71
C THR A 206 -36.48 10.61 -37.41
N ASN A 207 -36.34 11.91 -37.67
CA ASN A 207 -35.09 12.64 -37.45
C ASN A 207 -34.80 12.84 -35.96
N SER A 208 -35.83 13.16 -35.17
CA SER A 208 -35.68 13.35 -33.72
C SER A 208 -35.48 12.03 -32.98
N ILE A 209 -36.30 11.02 -33.30
CA ILE A 209 -36.33 9.74 -32.57
C ILE A 209 -35.16 8.84 -32.97
N ILE A 210 -34.90 8.68 -34.28
CA ILE A 210 -33.93 7.68 -34.75
C ILE A 210 -32.52 8.23 -34.78
N ILE A 211 -32.32 9.50 -35.13
CA ILE A 211 -30.98 10.05 -35.35
C ILE A 211 -30.49 10.77 -34.10
N GLN A 212 -31.17 11.82 -33.65
CA GLN A 212 -30.68 12.65 -32.55
C GLN A 212 -30.60 11.90 -31.21
N ALA A 213 -31.65 11.14 -30.85
CA ALA A 213 -31.63 10.33 -29.63
C ALA A 213 -30.62 9.16 -29.72
N ALA A 214 -30.40 8.57 -30.91
CA ALA A 214 -29.39 7.54 -31.09
C ALA A 214 -27.97 8.10 -30.98
N MET A 215 -27.70 9.32 -31.45
CA MET A 215 -26.38 9.96 -31.30
C MET A 215 -26.05 10.26 -29.84
N LEU A 216 -27.04 10.75 -29.07
CA LEU A 216 -26.91 10.93 -27.62
C LEU A 216 -26.61 9.59 -26.93
N THR A 217 -27.38 8.55 -27.25
CA THR A 217 -27.20 7.20 -26.70
C THR A 217 -25.85 6.60 -27.09
N ALA A 218 -25.42 6.77 -28.34
CA ALA A 218 -24.13 6.30 -28.83
C ALA A 218 -22.96 6.96 -28.08
N GLY A 219 -23.04 8.27 -27.84
CA GLY A 219 -22.05 8.98 -27.02
C GLY A 219 -21.99 8.46 -25.58
N PHE A 220 -23.15 8.26 -24.95
CA PHE A 220 -23.23 7.70 -23.60
C PHE A 220 -22.61 6.30 -23.53
N SER A 221 -22.99 5.42 -24.46
CA SER A 221 -22.47 4.06 -24.56
C SER A 221 -20.98 4.02 -24.88
N ALA A 222 -20.47 4.96 -25.69
CA ALA A 222 -19.04 5.05 -25.99
C ALA A 222 -18.19 5.39 -24.75
N ALA A 223 -18.67 6.31 -23.90
CA ALA A 223 -17.99 6.64 -22.64
C ALA A 223 -17.96 5.43 -21.68
N LEU A 224 -19.08 4.69 -21.57
CA LEU A 224 -19.12 3.47 -20.76
C LEU A 224 -18.27 2.34 -21.34
N GLY A 225 -18.27 2.18 -22.67
CA GLY A 225 -17.45 1.20 -23.38
C GLY A 225 -15.95 1.45 -23.15
N LEU A 226 -15.51 2.70 -23.23
CA LEU A 226 -14.13 3.09 -22.93
C LEU A 226 -13.76 2.76 -21.48
N ALA A 227 -14.61 3.14 -20.51
CA ALA A 227 -14.36 2.82 -19.11
C ALA A 227 -14.31 1.31 -18.87
N THR A 228 -15.20 0.55 -19.50
CA THR A 228 -15.23 -0.93 -19.45
C THR A 228 -13.93 -1.53 -19.98
N ILE A 229 -13.43 -1.04 -21.12
CA ILE A 229 -12.15 -1.48 -21.70
C ILE A 229 -10.99 -1.19 -20.74
N VAL A 230 -10.96 0.00 -20.12
CA VAL A 230 -9.91 0.38 -19.15
C VAL A 230 -9.95 -0.53 -17.92
N LEU A 231 -11.13 -0.75 -17.34
CA LEU A 231 -11.32 -1.63 -16.18
C LEU A 231 -10.97 -3.09 -16.50
N TRP A 232 -11.29 -3.55 -17.71
CA TRP A 232 -10.94 -4.88 -18.20
C TRP A 232 -9.43 -5.06 -18.33
N LYS A 233 -8.72 -4.09 -18.95
CA LYS A 233 -7.25 -4.10 -19.05
C LYS A 233 -6.54 -4.09 -17.69
N GLN A 234 -7.16 -3.48 -16.67
CA GLN A 234 -6.64 -3.47 -15.30
C GLN A 234 -6.99 -4.73 -14.49
N GLY A 235 -7.82 -5.62 -15.04
CA GLY A 235 -8.29 -6.84 -14.38
C GLY A 235 -9.27 -6.61 -13.23
N ILE A 236 -9.93 -5.44 -13.17
CA ILE A 236 -10.82 -5.05 -12.06
C ILE A 236 -12.28 -4.85 -12.47
N LEU A 237 -12.65 -5.23 -13.71
CA LEU A 237 -14.02 -5.02 -14.22
C LEU A 237 -15.09 -5.67 -13.33
N ARG A 238 -14.85 -6.90 -12.86
CA ARG A 238 -15.78 -7.62 -11.99
C ARG A 238 -15.93 -6.94 -10.63
N ASP A 239 -14.81 -6.54 -10.02
CA ASP A 239 -14.81 -5.84 -8.73
C ASP A 239 -15.50 -4.48 -8.85
N ALA A 240 -15.19 -3.71 -9.89
CA ALA A 240 -15.82 -2.43 -10.15
C ALA A 240 -17.34 -2.58 -10.30
N PHE A 241 -17.81 -3.54 -11.12
CA PHE A 241 -19.25 -3.81 -11.26
C PHE A 241 -19.88 -4.21 -9.92
N TYR A 242 -19.23 -5.10 -9.18
CA TYR A 242 -19.72 -5.57 -7.89
C TYR A 242 -19.88 -4.41 -6.89
N TRP A 243 -18.84 -3.62 -6.65
CA TRP A 243 -18.85 -2.57 -5.64
C TRP A 243 -19.69 -1.35 -6.04
N THR A 244 -19.75 -1.03 -7.33
CA THR A 244 -20.44 0.19 -7.81
C THR A 244 -21.90 -0.03 -8.16
N ILE A 245 -22.29 -1.25 -8.57
CA ILE A 245 -23.65 -1.57 -9.03
C ILE A 245 -24.26 -2.68 -8.15
N ALA A 246 -23.66 -3.86 -8.08
CA ALA A 246 -24.32 -5.03 -7.48
C ALA A 246 -24.48 -4.94 -5.95
N ASN A 247 -23.53 -4.33 -5.24
CA ASN A 247 -23.52 -4.24 -3.77
C ASN A 247 -24.19 -2.96 -3.25
N HIS A 248 -25.43 -2.71 -3.68
CA HIS A 248 -26.22 -1.53 -3.30
C HIS A 248 -27.57 -1.92 -2.72
N ASP A 249 -27.56 -2.35 -1.45
CA ASP A 249 -28.79 -2.57 -0.70
C ASP A 249 -29.26 -1.29 0.01
N VAL A 250 -30.57 -1.04 -0.07
CA VAL A 250 -31.27 -0.01 0.70
C VAL A 250 -32.07 -0.70 1.82
N PRO A 251 -31.46 -0.98 2.98
CA PRO A 251 -32.11 -1.75 4.05
C PRO A 251 -33.23 -0.98 4.76
N HIS A 252 -33.19 0.34 4.70
CA HIS A 252 -34.02 1.22 5.49
C HIS A 252 -34.07 2.60 4.84
N VAL A 253 -35.25 3.22 4.90
CA VAL A 253 -35.47 4.58 4.43
C VAL A 253 -35.49 5.52 5.62
N PHE A 254 -34.52 6.44 5.68
CA PHE A 254 -34.39 7.40 6.78
C PHE A 254 -35.35 8.59 6.63
N TRP A 255 -36.66 8.32 6.65
CA TRP A 255 -37.73 9.31 6.38
C TRP A 255 -37.62 10.57 7.24
N GLN A 256 -37.36 10.45 8.54
CA GLN A 256 -37.24 11.61 9.42
C GLN A 256 -36.09 12.53 8.98
N LYS A 257 -34.93 11.97 8.66
CA LYS A 257 -33.79 12.75 8.12
C LYS A 257 -34.13 13.34 6.76
N GLY A 258 -34.83 12.57 5.92
CA GLY A 258 -35.31 13.04 4.62
C GLY A 258 -36.23 14.25 4.73
N ILE A 259 -37.21 14.23 5.63
CA ILE A 259 -38.11 15.37 5.87
C ILE A 259 -37.32 16.57 6.38
N VAL A 260 -36.50 16.39 7.42
CA VAL A 260 -35.72 17.49 8.02
C VAL A 260 -34.77 18.12 7.01
N HIS A 261 -33.97 17.33 6.30
CA HIS A 261 -33.02 17.87 5.33
C HIS A 261 -33.72 18.47 4.11
N THR A 262 -34.86 17.91 3.65
CA THR A 262 -35.65 18.51 2.57
C THR A 262 -36.22 19.85 2.97
N LEU A 263 -36.85 19.96 4.14
CA LEU A 263 -37.38 21.23 4.65
C LEU A 263 -36.26 22.25 4.86
N THR A 264 -35.13 21.82 5.41
CA THR A 264 -33.95 22.67 5.60
C THR A 264 -33.41 23.17 4.25
N PHE A 265 -33.33 22.29 3.24
CA PHE A 265 -32.92 22.66 1.88
C PHE A 265 -33.89 23.66 1.25
N LEU A 266 -35.20 23.41 1.32
CA LEU A 266 -36.24 24.30 0.80
C LEU A 266 -36.20 25.68 1.48
N GLY A 267 -35.97 25.73 2.79
CA GLY A 267 -35.81 26.97 3.53
C GLY A 267 -34.51 27.71 3.20
N ALA A 268 -33.38 27.00 3.15
CA ALA A 268 -32.07 27.59 2.83
C ALA A 268 -32.00 28.08 1.38
N CYS A 269 -32.65 27.39 0.45
CA CYS A 269 -32.70 27.71 -0.98
C CYS A 269 -34.01 28.38 -1.39
N LEU A 270 -34.75 28.97 -0.44
CA LEU A 270 -36.07 29.54 -0.70
C LEU A 270 -36.09 30.59 -1.83
N PRO A 271 -35.07 31.43 -2.05
CA PRO A 271 -35.03 32.31 -3.24
C PRO A 271 -35.11 31.54 -4.56
N LEU A 272 -34.38 30.43 -4.66
CA LEU A 272 -34.42 29.56 -5.84
C LEU A 272 -35.79 28.90 -6.02
N VAL A 273 -36.37 28.40 -4.93
CA VAL A 273 -37.67 27.72 -4.94
C VAL A 273 -38.78 28.70 -5.35
N ILE A 274 -38.82 29.89 -4.74
CA ILE A 274 -39.81 30.90 -5.09
C ILE A 274 -39.65 31.34 -6.54
N GLY A 275 -38.42 31.62 -6.99
CA GLY A 275 -38.15 31.96 -8.38
C GLY A 275 -38.68 30.89 -9.33
N ALA A 276 -38.37 29.61 -9.08
CA ALA A 276 -38.84 28.50 -9.91
C ALA A 276 -40.38 28.38 -9.93
N ILE A 277 -41.05 28.54 -8.78
CA ILE A 277 -42.52 28.50 -8.69
C ILE A 277 -43.14 29.68 -9.46
N MET A 278 -42.61 30.89 -9.30
CA MET A 278 -43.12 32.07 -10.02
C MET A 278 -42.94 31.92 -11.54
N THR A 279 -41.81 31.37 -12.00
CA THR A 279 -41.58 31.06 -13.41
C THR A 279 -42.58 30.02 -13.95
N CYS A 280 -43.02 29.08 -13.12
CA CYS A 280 -44.07 28.10 -13.46
C CYS A 280 -45.49 28.69 -13.42
N ARG A 281 -45.72 29.74 -12.63
CA ARG A 281 -46.99 30.49 -12.60
C ARG A 281 -47.13 31.35 -13.85
N ASP A 282 -46.10 32.14 -14.17
CA ASP A 282 -46.09 33.09 -15.30
C ASP A 282 -45.59 32.41 -16.59
N LYS A 283 -45.97 31.14 -16.76
CA LYS A 283 -45.38 30.23 -17.74
C LYS A 283 -45.61 30.68 -19.18
N ASP A 284 -46.76 31.29 -19.45
CA ASP A 284 -47.19 31.66 -20.79
C ASP A 284 -46.46 32.91 -21.29
N GLU A 285 -45.96 33.76 -20.38
CA GLU A 285 -45.12 34.89 -20.74
C GLU A 285 -43.62 34.55 -20.76
N ILE A 286 -43.13 33.81 -19.76
CA ILE A 286 -41.69 33.54 -19.61
C ILE A 286 -41.25 32.46 -20.62
N TRP A 287 -42.02 31.38 -20.73
CA TRP A 287 -41.69 30.23 -21.57
C TRP A 287 -42.43 30.22 -22.91
N ALA A 288 -42.92 31.38 -23.36
CA ALA A 288 -43.50 31.56 -24.68
C ALA A 288 -42.57 30.99 -25.76
N GLY A 289 -43.06 30.03 -26.56
CA GLY A 289 -42.31 29.37 -27.62
C GLY A 289 -41.17 28.43 -27.16
N LYS A 290 -41.07 28.12 -25.86
CA LYS A 290 -40.01 27.30 -25.24
C LYS A 290 -40.57 26.18 -24.34
N THR A 291 -41.74 25.67 -24.70
CA THR A 291 -42.45 24.64 -23.92
C THR A 291 -41.62 23.37 -23.77
N ALA A 292 -40.87 22.96 -24.80
CA ALA A 292 -40.02 21.78 -24.74
C ALA A 292 -38.88 21.95 -23.72
N GLU A 293 -38.20 23.09 -23.76
CA GLU A 293 -37.09 23.42 -22.87
C GLU A 293 -37.56 23.50 -21.41
N ARG A 294 -38.72 24.11 -21.16
CA ARG A 294 -39.35 24.12 -19.83
C ARG A 294 -39.63 22.71 -19.32
N THR A 295 -40.28 21.88 -20.13
CA THR A 295 -40.59 20.49 -19.78
C THR A 295 -39.33 19.68 -19.52
N GLY A 296 -38.28 19.87 -20.32
CA GLY A 296 -36.97 19.25 -20.12
C GLY A 296 -36.35 19.64 -18.77
N LEU A 297 -36.36 20.94 -18.42
CA LEU A 297 -35.81 21.42 -17.14
C LEU A 297 -36.62 20.94 -15.92
N LEU A 298 -37.95 20.88 -16.02
CA LEU A 298 -38.79 20.29 -14.98
C LEU A 298 -38.53 18.79 -14.82
N GLY A 299 -38.35 18.08 -15.94
CA GLY A 299 -37.91 16.69 -15.93
C GLY A 299 -36.55 16.51 -15.28
N LEU A 300 -35.59 17.39 -15.56
CA LEU A 300 -34.27 17.41 -14.91
C LEU A 300 -34.39 17.64 -13.40
N LEU A 301 -35.25 18.59 -12.97
CA LEU A 301 -35.52 18.83 -11.55
C LEU A 301 -36.10 17.59 -10.86
N ALA A 302 -37.08 16.94 -11.49
CA ALA A 302 -37.69 15.72 -10.98
C ALA A 302 -36.67 14.57 -10.90
N ALA A 303 -35.87 14.37 -11.95
CA ALA A 303 -34.79 13.37 -11.96
C ALA A 303 -33.75 13.65 -10.86
N SER A 304 -33.37 14.91 -10.66
CA SER A 304 -32.50 15.32 -9.56
C SER A 304 -33.14 15.07 -8.18
N ALA A 305 -34.45 15.24 -8.02
CA ALA A 305 -35.13 14.92 -6.76
C ALA A 305 -35.15 13.40 -6.49
N ILE A 306 -35.45 12.61 -7.51
CA ILE A 306 -35.42 11.14 -7.45
C ILE A 306 -34.00 10.66 -7.11
N GLY A 307 -32.98 11.20 -7.79
CA GLY A 307 -31.59 10.83 -7.51
C GLY A 307 -31.16 11.15 -6.09
N ALA A 308 -31.69 12.21 -5.47
CA ALA A 308 -31.35 12.61 -4.10
C ALA A 308 -32.02 11.69 -3.08
N ALA A 309 -33.18 11.12 -3.45
CA ALA A 309 -33.91 10.14 -2.66
C ALA A 309 -33.47 8.68 -2.90
N ALA A 310 -32.83 8.37 -4.05
CA ALA A 310 -32.55 7.00 -4.49
C ALA A 310 -31.73 6.17 -3.48
N GLY A 311 -30.82 6.82 -2.75
CA GLY A 311 -30.03 6.16 -1.69
C GLY A 311 -30.73 6.07 -0.33
N ALA A 312 -31.92 6.64 -0.18
CA ALA A 312 -32.76 6.68 1.03
C ALA A 312 -32.10 7.20 2.33
N ARG A 313 -30.93 7.83 2.21
CA ARG A 313 -30.12 8.39 3.32
C ARG A 313 -30.23 9.90 3.47
N PHE A 314 -30.60 10.59 2.39
CA PHE A 314 -30.85 12.03 2.33
C PHE A 314 -29.71 12.89 2.92
N TYR A 315 -28.44 12.64 2.58
CA TYR A 315 -27.35 13.49 3.04
C TYR A 315 -27.45 14.92 2.45
N PRO A 316 -27.02 15.98 3.15
CA PRO A 316 -27.12 17.34 2.64
C PRO A 316 -26.48 17.55 1.26
N HIS A 317 -25.33 16.90 0.99
CA HIS A 317 -24.65 16.99 -0.31
C HIS A 317 -25.46 16.36 -1.45
N TYR A 318 -26.42 15.45 -1.17
CA TYR A 318 -27.28 14.85 -2.20
C TYR A 318 -28.19 15.90 -2.86
N TYR A 319 -28.54 16.98 -2.15
CA TYR A 319 -29.39 18.03 -2.67
C TYR A 319 -28.66 19.00 -3.61
N VAL A 320 -27.32 18.94 -3.68
CA VAL A 320 -26.51 19.77 -4.58
C VAL A 320 -26.90 19.57 -6.06
N GLN A 321 -27.41 18.39 -6.42
CA GLN A 321 -27.88 18.09 -7.77
C GLN A 321 -29.20 18.77 -8.16
N LEU A 322 -29.94 19.33 -7.19
CA LEU A 322 -31.16 20.12 -7.44
C LEU A 322 -30.82 21.58 -7.79
N ILE A 323 -29.64 22.07 -7.40
CA ILE A 323 -29.26 23.48 -7.58
C ILE A 323 -29.19 23.89 -9.06
N PRO A 324 -28.57 23.12 -9.99
CA PRO A 324 -28.55 23.50 -11.40
C PRO A 324 -29.94 23.71 -12.02
N PRO A 325 -30.89 22.74 -11.98
CA PRO A 325 -32.20 22.96 -12.58
C PRO A 325 -33.00 24.06 -11.85
N LEU A 326 -32.88 24.18 -10.53
CA LEU A 326 -33.53 25.28 -9.80
C LEU A 326 -32.98 26.65 -10.21
N ALA A 327 -31.66 26.79 -10.38
CA ALA A 327 -31.05 28.04 -10.82
C ALA A 327 -31.51 28.42 -12.24
N LEU A 328 -31.59 27.45 -13.15
CA LEU A 328 -32.08 27.66 -14.53
C LEU A 328 -33.56 28.07 -14.57
N LEU A 329 -34.40 27.47 -13.70
CA LEU A 329 -35.83 27.80 -13.61
C LEU A 329 -36.09 29.13 -12.89
N ALA A 330 -35.27 29.50 -11.90
CA ALA A 330 -35.45 30.72 -11.11
C ALA A 330 -34.93 31.98 -11.82
N ALA A 331 -33.81 31.88 -12.55
CA ALA A 331 -33.13 33.03 -13.14
C ALA A 331 -34.02 33.94 -14.02
N PRO A 332 -34.91 33.43 -14.91
CA PRO A 332 -35.73 34.27 -15.78
C PRO A 332 -36.68 35.19 -15.02
N TYR A 333 -37.27 34.72 -13.91
CA TYR A 333 -38.14 35.53 -13.08
C TYR A 333 -37.38 36.69 -12.43
N TYR A 334 -36.23 36.39 -11.82
CA TYR A 334 -35.38 37.42 -11.20
C TYR A 334 -34.79 38.41 -12.20
N ALA A 335 -34.52 37.97 -13.45
CA ALA A 335 -34.10 38.86 -14.51
C ALA A 335 -35.16 39.92 -14.83
N ARG A 336 -36.43 39.52 -14.94
CA ARG A 336 -37.56 40.45 -15.13
C ARG A 336 -37.78 41.35 -13.92
N LEU A 337 -37.68 40.78 -12.73
CA LEU A 337 -37.89 41.49 -11.46
C LEU A 337 -36.83 42.59 -11.25
N TRP A 338 -35.55 42.28 -11.41
CA TRP A 338 -34.47 43.23 -11.18
C TRP A 338 -34.29 44.24 -12.32
N SER A 339 -34.76 43.91 -13.53
CA SER A 339 -34.91 44.88 -14.62
C SER A 339 -36.17 45.74 -14.51
N ARG A 340 -36.98 45.57 -13.45
CA ARG A 340 -38.24 46.29 -13.20
C ARG A 340 -39.28 46.14 -14.32
N LYS A 341 -39.21 45.05 -15.09
CA LYS A 341 -40.18 44.74 -16.16
C LYS A 341 -41.50 44.19 -15.63
N ILE A 342 -41.52 43.77 -14.36
CA ILE A 342 -42.71 43.24 -13.69
C ILE A 342 -42.89 43.96 -12.35
N GLN A 343 -44.14 44.18 -11.93
CA GLN A 343 -44.44 44.61 -10.58
C GLN A 343 -44.50 43.38 -9.65
N PRO A 344 -43.79 43.39 -8.49
CA PRO A 344 -43.77 42.25 -7.61
C PRO A 344 -45.15 42.06 -6.95
N PRO A 345 -45.71 40.84 -6.96
CA PRO A 345 -47.02 40.57 -6.35
C PRO A 345 -46.99 40.66 -4.82
N TYR A 346 -45.81 40.57 -4.20
CA TYR A 346 -45.61 40.60 -2.75
C TYR A 346 -44.43 41.51 -2.37
N TRP A 347 -44.48 42.11 -1.18
CA TRP A 347 -43.43 43.02 -0.70
C TRP A 347 -42.05 42.34 -0.57
N LEU A 348 -42.02 41.05 -0.21
CA LEU A 348 -40.79 40.24 -0.11
C LEU A 348 -40.08 40.11 -1.46
N LEU A 349 -40.81 40.23 -2.57
CA LEU A 349 -40.27 40.13 -3.92
C LEU A 349 -39.84 41.49 -4.48
N ARG A 350 -39.82 42.56 -3.68
CA ARG A 350 -39.25 43.84 -4.15
C ARG A 350 -37.74 43.69 -4.41
N PRO A 351 -37.18 44.32 -5.47
CA PRO A 351 -35.76 44.19 -5.80
C PRO A 351 -34.81 44.49 -4.63
N LYS A 352 -35.05 45.55 -3.86
CA LYS A 352 -34.24 45.88 -2.68
C LYS A 352 -34.28 44.79 -1.60
N VAL A 353 -35.46 44.22 -1.36
CA VAL A 353 -35.68 43.18 -0.33
C VAL A 353 -35.04 41.87 -0.77
N THR A 354 -35.23 41.45 -2.02
CA THR A 354 -34.59 40.24 -2.57
C THR A 354 -33.06 40.33 -2.59
N CYS A 355 -32.49 41.51 -2.90
CA CYS A 355 -31.04 41.71 -2.81
C CYS A 355 -30.54 41.64 -1.36
N ALA A 356 -31.23 42.29 -0.41
CA ALA A 356 -30.87 42.22 1.02
C ALA A 356 -30.96 40.78 1.55
N TRP A 357 -32.00 40.05 1.15
CA TRP A 357 -32.17 38.65 1.50
C TRP A 357 -31.03 37.77 1.00
N LEU A 358 -30.65 37.90 -0.28
CA LEU A 358 -29.51 37.15 -0.84
C LEU A 358 -28.18 37.49 -0.15
N ALA A 359 -27.97 38.77 0.19
CA ALA A 359 -26.79 39.18 0.96
C ALA A 359 -26.76 38.52 2.35
N LEU A 360 -27.89 38.52 3.06
CA LEU A 360 -28.03 37.82 4.34
C LEU A 360 -27.82 36.31 4.20
N THR A 361 -28.31 35.69 3.12
CA THR A 361 -28.06 34.27 2.83
C THR A 361 -26.57 33.98 2.67
N VAL A 362 -25.85 34.80 1.89
CA VAL A 362 -24.40 34.65 1.71
C VAL A 362 -23.66 34.78 3.04
N ILE A 363 -24.00 35.78 3.86
CA ILE A 363 -23.39 35.97 5.18
C ILE A 363 -23.69 34.78 6.09
N ALA A 364 -24.95 34.34 6.17
CA ALA A 364 -25.36 33.22 7.01
C ALA A 364 -24.67 31.90 6.61
N PHE A 365 -24.57 31.62 5.31
CA PHE A 365 -23.83 30.46 4.80
C PHE A 365 -22.34 30.57 5.14
N SER A 366 -21.73 31.72 4.90
CA SER A 366 -20.31 31.94 5.21
C SER A 366 -20.00 31.73 6.69
N VAL A 367 -20.82 32.29 7.59
CA VAL A 367 -20.67 32.09 9.05
C VAL A 367 -20.79 30.62 9.42
N LYS A 368 -21.79 29.90 8.90
CA LYS A 368 -21.96 28.46 9.18
C LYS A 368 -20.81 27.62 8.64
N GLN A 369 -20.28 27.98 7.47
CA GLN A 369 -19.15 27.30 6.85
C GLN A 369 -17.86 27.50 7.66
N TRP A 370 -17.51 28.75 8.00
CA TRP A 370 -16.36 29.07 8.84
C TRP A 370 -16.44 28.41 10.21
N ALA A 371 -17.57 28.55 10.91
CA ALA A 371 -17.77 27.93 12.21
C ALA A 371 -17.69 26.39 12.14
N GLY A 372 -18.16 25.78 11.05
CA GLY A 372 -18.09 24.35 10.82
C GLY A 372 -16.68 23.83 10.56
N LEU A 373 -15.86 24.57 9.82
CA LEU A 373 -14.48 24.18 9.49
C LEU A 373 -13.46 24.54 10.58
N ALA A 374 -13.71 25.56 11.39
CA ALA A 374 -12.80 26.04 12.43
C ALA A 374 -12.25 24.93 13.35
N PRO A 375 -13.06 24.02 13.93
CA PRO A 375 -12.54 22.96 14.80
C PRO A 375 -11.85 21.80 14.04
N ARG A 376 -11.87 21.80 12.71
CA ARG A 376 -11.39 20.68 11.85
C ARG A 376 -10.08 20.99 11.13
N ARG A 377 -9.37 22.06 11.52
CA ARG A 377 -8.13 22.47 10.86
C ARG A 377 -6.90 21.67 11.28
N VAL A 378 -7.00 20.91 12.38
CA VAL A 378 -5.89 20.14 12.94
C VAL A 378 -6.13 18.65 12.66
N PRO A 379 -5.09 17.89 12.26
CA PRO A 379 -5.22 16.45 12.10
C PRO A 379 -5.63 15.77 13.41
N SER A 380 -6.31 14.62 13.29
CA SER A 380 -6.71 13.77 14.42
C SER A 380 -5.55 13.46 15.36
N GLN A 381 -5.84 13.23 16.65
CA GLN A 381 -4.79 12.86 17.61
C GLN A 381 -4.12 11.55 17.19
N ALA A 382 -4.92 10.61 16.69
CA ALA A 382 -4.44 9.33 16.16
C ALA A 382 -3.50 9.51 14.96
N GLY A 383 -3.90 10.34 13.99
CA GLY A 383 -3.09 10.64 12.81
C GLY A 383 -1.75 11.26 13.15
N ARG A 384 -1.73 12.27 14.04
CA ARG A 384 -0.47 12.91 14.51
C ARG A 384 0.45 11.93 15.23
N TYR A 385 -0.11 11.07 16.09
CA TYR A 385 0.66 10.03 16.76
C TYR A 385 1.30 9.08 15.74
N LEU A 386 0.51 8.57 14.80
CA LEU A 386 1.01 7.62 13.80
C LEU A 386 2.02 8.25 12.85
N PHE A 387 1.80 9.49 12.41
CA PHE A 387 2.74 10.22 11.56
C PHE A 387 4.13 10.30 12.19
N THR A 388 4.20 10.51 13.50
CA THR A 388 5.44 10.66 14.27
C THR A 388 6.04 9.33 14.74
N HIS A 389 5.24 8.30 14.97
CA HIS A 389 5.67 7.04 15.59
C HIS A 389 5.76 5.85 14.64
N SER A 390 5.38 6.00 13.37
CA SER A 390 5.49 4.94 12.34
C SER A 390 6.40 5.38 11.19
N ALA A 391 7.01 4.42 10.48
CA ALA A 391 7.81 4.71 9.29
C ALA A 391 6.90 4.96 8.06
N PRO A 392 7.33 5.75 7.06
CA PRO A 392 6.51 6.01 5.86
C PRO A 392 6.06 4.76 5.08
N ALA A 393 6.84 3.67 5.16
CA ALA A 393 6.52 2.39 4.54
C ALA A 393 5.57 1.51 5.38
N ASP A 394 5.34 1.87 6.66
CA ASP A 394 4.43 1.12 7.52
C ASP A 394 2.99 1.24 7.01
N ARG A 395 2.27 0.12 7.13
CA ARG A 395 0.84 0.06 6.85
C ARG A 395 0.08 0.02 8.15
N ILE A 396 -1.08 0.67 8.16
CA ILE A 396 -1.96 0.72 9.33
C ILE A 396 -3.33 0.12 8.99
N PHE A 397 -4.07 -0.31 10.00
CA PHE A 397 -5.47 -0.69 9.84
C PHE A 397 -6.33 0.09 10.82
N VAL A 398 -7.36 0.76 10.31
CA VAL A 398 -8.27 1.58 11.12
C VAL A 398 -9.60 0.82 11.28
N TRP A 399 -9.89 0.39 12.50
CA TRP A 399 -11.15 -0.23 12.87
C TRP A 399 -12.23 0.82 13.12
N GLY A 400 -12.99 1.14 12.06
CA GLY A 400 -14.13 2.05 12.11
C GLY A 400 -14.51 2.64 10.75
N GLN A 401 -15.25 3.74 10.79
CA GLN A 401 -15.70 4.48 9.60
C GLN A 401 -14.94 5.81 9.43
N THR A 402 -13.67 5.84 9.83
CA THR A 402 -12.83 7.05 9.90
C THR A 402 -11.59 6.93 9.02
N PRO A 403 -11.73 6.98 7.68
CA PRO A 403 -10.59 6.89 6.77
C PRO A 403 -9.66 8.11 6.86
N GLU A 404 -10.07 9.19 7.53
CA GLU A 404 -9.26 10.41 7.74
C GLU A 404 -7.92 10.09 8.43
N ILE A 405 -7.88 9.07 9.29
CA ILE A 405 -6.66 8.69 10.03
C ILE A 405 -5.54 8.22 9.09
N TYR A 406 -5.86 7.57 7.96
CA TYR A 406 -4.84 7.19 6.97
C TYR A 406 -4.18 8.42 6.34
N ILE A 407 -5.02 9.42 6.07
CA ILE A 407 -4.62 10.67 5.45
C ILE A 407 -3.79 11.49 6.42
N ASP A 408 -4.26 11.68 7.66
CA ASP A 408 -3.55 12.42 8.70
C ASP A 408 -2.21 11.76 9.07
N ALA A 409 -2.16 10.42 9.07
CA ALA A 409 -0.93 9.68 9.36
C ALA A 409 0.04 9.63 8.17
N HIS A 410 -0.41 9.96 6.95
CA HIS A 410 0.31 9.70 5.70
C HIS A 410 0.74 8.23 5.59
N ARG A 411 -0.16 7.29 5.90
CA ARG A 411 0.12 5.84 5.86
C ARG A 411 -0.86 5.09 4.99
N ARG A 412 -0.36 4.05 4.34
CA ARG A 412 -1.16 3.19 3.46
C ARG A 412 -2.01 2.22 4.28
N PRO A 413 -3.22 1.87 3.80
CA PRO A 413 -4.00 0.80 4.38
C PRO A 413 -3.27 -0.55 4.34
N ALA A 414 -3.41 -1.33 5.40
CA ALA A 414 -2.91 -2.71 5.49
C ALA A 414 -3.83 -3.72 4.78
N CYS A 415 -5.07 -3.34 4.51
CA CYS A 415 -6.01 -4.15 3.74
C CYS A 415 -6.82 -3.26 2.81
N ARG A 416 -7.55 -3.90 1.88
CA ARG A 416 -8.38 -3.18 0.92
C ARG A 416 -9.56 -2.45 1.55
N TYR A 417 -10.00 -2.84 2.75
CA TYR A 417 -11.12 -2.22 3.42
C TYR A 417 -10.69 -0.94 4.16
N ILE A 418 -10.75 0.19 3.46
CA ILE A 418 -10.43 1.52 4.02
C ILE A 418 -11.45 1.98 5.07
N THR A 419 -12.61 1.34 5.10
CA THR A 419 -13.63 1.46 6.15
C THR A 419 -14.20 0.08 6.48
N THR A 420 -14.69 -0.11 7.70
CA THR A 420 -15.05 -1.46 8.19
C THR A 420 -16.45 -1.92 7.84
N PHE A 421 -17.20 -1.22 6.96
CA PHE A 421 -18.57 -1.61 6.63
C PHE A 421 -18.71 -3.04 6.08
N PRO A 422 -17.76 -3.60 5.30
CA PRO A 422 -17.84 -5.01 4.86
C PRO A 422 -17.69 -6.00 6.02
N LEU A 423 -16.97 -5.60 7.08
CA LEU A 423 -16.62 -6.42 8.23
C LEU A 423 -17.67 -6.35 9.35
N THR A 424 -18.42 -5.24 9.42
CA THR A 424 -19.39 -4.97 10.49
C THR A 424 -20.85 -5.02 10.02
N GLY A 425 -21.09 -4.96 8.71
CA GLY A 425 -22.41 -4.79 8.12
C GLY A 425 -22.98 -3.38 8.27
N TYR A 426 -22.11 -2.38 8.50
CA TYR A 426 -22.51 -0.99 8.77
C TYR A 426 -23.52 -0.43 7.77
N ILE A 427 -24.54 0.23 8.31
CA ILE A 427 -25.58 0.90 7.53
C ILE A 427 -25.25 2.38 7.42
N PHE A 428 -24.85 2.78 6.22
CA PHE A 428 -24.77 4.18 5.85
C PHE A 428 -26.14 4.86 6.01
N GLY A 429 -26.16 5.99 6.71
CA GLY A 429 -27.37 6.72 7.10
C GLY A 429 -27.52 6.83 8.61
N GLY A 430 -26.88 5.94 9.37
CA GLY A 430 -26.82 5.97 10.84
C GLY A 430 -27.30 4.66 11.49
N PRO A 431 -27.13 4.52 12.81
CA PRO A 431 -27.58 3.35 13.54
C PRO A 431 -29.12 3.23 13.50
N ILE A 432 -29.61 2.00 13.35
CA ILE A 432 -31.03 1.66 13.47
C ILE A 432 -31.20 0.96 14.81
N ARG A 433 -32.00 1.53 15.72
CA ARG A 433 -32.23 0.96 17.06
C ARG A 433 -32.84 -0.44 16.94
N GLY A 434 -32.28 -1.41 17.67
CA GLY A 434 -32.78 -2.78 17.73
C GLY A 434 -32.46 -3.66 16.51
N PHE A 435 -31.76 -3.14 15.49
CA PHE A 435 -31.41 -3.92 14.30
C PHE A 435 -29.96 -4.40 14.37
N ASP A 436 -29.75 -5.72 14.42
CA ASP A 436 -28.41 -6.31 14.37
C ASP A 436 -27.87 -6.31 12.93
N THR A 437 -26.92 -5.42 12.67
CA THR A 437 -26.30 -5.28 11.34
C THR A 437 -25.32 -6.40 11.01
N ARG A 438 -24.96 -7.28 11.95
CA ARG A 438 -23.96 -8.34 11.73
C ARG A 438 -24.42 -9.39 10.71
N SER A 439 -25.73 -9.56 10.52
CA SER A 439 -26.29 -10.37 9.43
C SER A 439 -25.91 -9.88 8.03
N ARG A 440 -25.44 -8.63 7.92
CA ARG A 440 -25.05 -7.97 6.67
C ARG A 440 -23.54 -7.91 6.46
N ILE A 441 -22.76 -8.59 7.31
CA ILE A 441 -21.34 -8.78 7.09
C ILE A 441 -21.19 -9.46 5.73
N LEU A 442 -20.32 -8.89 4.89
CA LEU A 442 -20.14 -9.40 3.55
C LEU A 442 -19.56 -10.83 3.62
N PRO A 443 -20.16 -11.83 2.94
CA PRO A 443 -19.62 -13.19 2.93
C PRO A 443 -18.17 -13.21 2.46
N GLY A 444 -17.30 -13.87 3.21
CA GLY A 444 -15.86 -13.94 2.90
C GLY A 444 -15.06 -12.67 3.19
N ALA A 445 -15.65 -11.60 3.76
CA ALA A 445 -14.89 -10.38 4.07
C ALA A 445 -13.83 -10.62 5.15
N TRP A 446 -14.13 -11.44 6.16
CA TRP A 446 -13.18 -11.78 7.20
C TRP A 446 -12.01 -12.63 6.69
N SER A 447 -12.27 -13.61 5.80
CA SER A 447 -11.20 -14.39 5.17
C SER A 447 -10.35 -13.53 4.23
N THR A 448 -10.97 -12.59 3.51
CA THR A 448 -10.26 -11.60 2.69
C THR A 448 -9.37 -10.70 3.55
N LEU A 449 -9.86 -10.25 4.71
CA LEU A 449 -9.07 -9.47 5.67
C LEU A 449 -7.85 -10.24 6.16
N GLU A 450 -8.01 -11.52 6.51
CA GLU A 450 -6.91 -12.38 6.94
C GLU A 450 -5.84 -12.56 5.85
N GLN A 451 -6.26 -12.72 4.58
CA GLN A 451 -5.36 -12.78 3.43
C GLN A 451 -4.60 -11.47 3.21
N ASP A 452 -5.31 -10.34 3.30
CA ASP A 452 -4.71 -9.01 3.16
C ASP A 452 -3.70 -8.77 4.29
N PHE A 453 -4.02 -9.10 5.54
CA PHE A 453 -3.10 -9.00 6.68
C PHE A 453 -1.92 -9.98 6.61
N ALA A 454 -2.08 -11.13 5.96
CA ALA A 454 -0.98 -12.06 5.72
C ALA A 454 0.03 -11.49 4.70
N SER A 455 -0.48 -10.78 3.68
CA SER A 455 0.34 -10.17 2.62
C SER A 455 0.95 -8.84 3.09
N HIS A 456 0.19 -8.05 3.83
CA HIS A 456 0.50 -6.69 4.26
C HIS A 456 0.15 -6.52 5.75
N PRO A 457 0.96 -7.07 6.67
CA PRO A 457 0.64 -7.03 8.09
C PRO A 457 0.59 -5.58 8.61
N PRO A 458 -0.50 -5.16 9.31
CA PRO A 458 -0.56 -3.83 9.87
C PRO A 458 0.47 -3.68 11.00
N THR A 459 1.33 -2.66 10.91
CA THR A 459 2.24 -2.33 12.01
C THR A 459 1.47 -1.77 13.19
N TYR A 460 0.41 -1.00 12.89
CA TYR A 460 -0.52 -0.43 13.86
C TYR A 460 -1.97 -0.78 13.51
N ILE A 461 -2.75 -1.08 14.54
CA ILE A 461 -4.21 -1.16 14.46
C ILE A 461 -4.79 -0.03 15.30
N VAL A 462 -5.70 0.75 14.73
CA VAL A 462 -6.34 1.88 15.39
C VAL A 462 -7.80 1.53 15.64
N ASP A 463 -8.18 1.36 16.90
CA ASP A 463 -9.56 1.13 17.31
C ASP A 463 -10.23 2.45 17.67
N VAL A 464 -11.09 2.97 16.77
CA VAL A 464 -11.87 4.18 17.02
C VAL A 464 -13.20 3.90 17.72
N GLN A 465 -13.44 2.66 18.16
CA GLN A 465 -14.61 2.25 18.94
C GLN A 465 -14.23 1.48 20.20
N PRO A 466 -13.34 2.05 21.05
CA PRO A 466 -12.75 1.30 22.17
C PRO A 466 -13.69 1.18 23.38
N ASP A 467 -14.61 2.13 23.58
CA ASP A 467 -15.51 2.14 24.73
C ASP A 467 -16.69 1.17 24.50
N PRO A 468 -16.80 0.07 25.26
CA PRO A 468 -17.85 -0.91 25.08
C PRO A 468 -19.28 -0.39 25.36
N LYS A 469 -19.42 0.75 26.05
CA LYS A 469 -20.72 1.34 26.39
C LYS A 469 -21.27 2.24 25.29
N SER A 470 -20.40 2.94 24.56
CA SER A 470 -20.78 3.88 23.49
C SER A 470 -20.46 3.37 22.08
N ALA A 471 -19.59 2.37 21.93
CA ALA A 471 -19.23 1.79 20.64
C ALA A 471 -20.41 1.08 19.96
N GLN A 472 -20.61 1.39 18.68
CA GLN A 472 -21.56 0.67 17.84
C GLN A 472 -21.04 -0.72 17.45
N TYR A 473 -19.72 -0.85 17.29
CA TYR A 473 -19.01 -2.06 16.87
C TYR A 473 -17.77 -2.29 17.74
N PRO A 474 -17.95 -2.60 19.03
CA PRO A 474 -16.82 -2.84 19.92
C PRO A 474 -16.07 -4.09 19.45
N VAL A 475 -14.73 -4.02 19.41
CA VAL A 475 -13.89 -5.09 18.87
C VAL A 475 -14.16 -6.45 19.52
N LYS A 476 -14.52 -6.48 20.81
CA LYS A 476 -14.88 -7.71 21.55
C LYS A 476 -15.99 -8.54 20.89
N ASN A 477 -16.88 -7.92 20.12
CA ASN A 477 -17.98 -8.60 19.43
C ASN A 477 -17.56 -9.25 18.09
N PHE A 478 -16.29 -9.08 17.70
CA PHE A 478 -15.73 -9.58 16.45
C PHE A 478 -14.55 -10.51 16.77
N PRO A 479 -14.80 -11.82 16.94
CA PRO A 479 -13.84 -12.78 17.51
C PRO A 479 -12.49 -12.81 16.80
N ILE A 480 -12.49 -12.68 15.46
CA ILE A 480 -11.25 -12.70 14.66
C ILE A 480 -10.34 -11.53 15.02
N LEU A 481 -10.88 -10.30 15.05
CA LEU A 481 -10.11 -9.11 15.40
C LEU A 481 -9.78 -9.07 16.90
N ALA A 482 -10.71 -9.46 17.77
CA ALA A 482 -10.47 -9.53 19.22
C ALA A 482 -9.34 -10.50 19.55
N LYS A 483 -9.35 -11.69 18.95
CA LYS A 483 -8.28 -12.69 19.06
C LYS A 483 -6.96 -12.14 18.53
N LEU A 484 -6.98 -11.49 17.35
CA LEU A 484 -5.80 -10.87 16.75
C LEU A 484 -5.16 -9.84 17.69
N LEU A 485 -5.96 -8.93 18.26
CA LEU A 485 -5.46 -7.92 19.20
C LEU A 485 -4.92 -8.56 20.47
N ALA A 486 -5.65 -9.51 21.07
CA ALA A 486 -5.24 -10.19 22.30
C ALA A 486 -3.94 -11.00 22.15
N GLU A 487 -3.76 -11.66 21.00
CA GLU A 487 -2.62 -12.54 20.76
C GLU A 487 -1.40 -11.80 20.18
N ARG A 488 -1.61 -10.78 19.34
CA ARG A 488 -0.56 -10.22 18.47
C ARG A 488 -0.23 -8.76 18.69
N TYR A 489 -1.09 -7.98 19.34
CA TYR A 489 -0.89 -6.54 19.48
C TYR A 489 -0.91 -6.11 20.94
N GLN A 490 -0.32 -4.96 21.24
CA GLN A 490 -0.36 -4.32 22.55
C GLN A 490 -0.79 -2.86 22.40
N PRO A 491 -1.62 -2.33 23.31
CA PRO A 491 -1.96 -0.92 23.30
C PRO A 491 -0.71 -0.09 23.58
N VAL A 492 -0.47 0.93 22.76
CA VAL A 492 0.70 1.83 22.86
C VAL A 492 0.31 3.29 23.07
N ALA A 493 -0.93 3.66 22.73
CA ALA A 493 -1.47 4.98 23.03
C ALA A 493 -2.98 4.91 23.21
N HIS A 494 -3.47 5.73 24.13
CA HIS A 494 -4.89 6.01 24.33
C HIS A 494 -5.09 7.50 24.05
N THR A 495 -5.92 7.81 23.06
CA THR A 495 -6.33 9.18 22.77
C THR A 495 -7.78 9.38 23.20
N ALA A 496 -8.27 10.61 23.18
CA ALA A 496 -9.69 10.87 23.41
C ALA A 496 -10.60 10.23 22.33
N GLU A 497 -10.03 9.89 21.17
CA GLU A 497 -10.76 9.43 19.98
C GLU A 497 -10.66 7.91 19.77
N CYS A 498 -9.56 7.28 20.21
CA CYS A 498 -9.23 5.90 19.84
C CYS A 498 -8.18 5.25 20.76
N VAL A 499 -8.06 3.93 20.65
CA VAL A 499 -6.92 3.16 21.18
C VAL A 499 -6.04 2.70 20.04
N ILE A 500 -4.74 2.94 20.15
CA ILE A 500 -3.74 2.56 19.14
C ILE A 500 -2.98 1.35 19.65
N TYR A 501 -3.01 0.29 18.86
CA TYR A 501 -2.33 -0.96 19.10
C TYR A 501 -1.14 -1.10 18.16
N ARG A 502 -0.02 -1.62 18.65
CA ARG A 502 1.17 -1.95 17.86
C ARG A 502 1.44 -3.45 17.97
N VAL A 503 2.01 -4.05 16.93
CA VAL A 503 2.48 -5.45 16.99
C VAL A 503 3.31 -5.68 18.26
N GLY A 504 2.86 -6.61 19.10
CA GLY A 504 3.43 -6.90 20.41
C GLY A 504 4.66 -7.82 20.33
N CYS A 505 5.67 -7.50 21.13
CA CYS A 505 6.89 -8.32 21.29
C CYS A 505 6.61 -9.77 21.74
N LYS A 506 5.43 -10.08 22.31
CA LYS A 506 5.05 -11.43 22.78
C LYS A 506 4.70 -12.42 21.66
N PHE A 507 4.11 -11.98 20.54
CA PHE A 507 3.81 -12.86 19.41
C PHE A 507 5.03 -13.15 18.54
N VAL A 508 5.94 -12.18 18.45
CA VAL A 508 7.32 -12.39 18.01
C VAL A 508 7.96 -13.48 18.89
N ARG A 509 7.82 -13.40 20.22
CA ARG A 509 8.32 -14.43 21.16
C ARG A 509 7.68 -15.83 21.07
N HIS A 510 6.38 -15.99 20.81
CA HIS A 510 5.73 -17.31 20.94
C HIS A 510 5.95 -18.24 19.73
N ARG A 511 5.92 -17.72 18.50
CA ARG A 511 6.43 -18.46 17.33
C ARG A 511 7.93 -18.67 17.43
N MET A 512 8.67 -17.73 18.02
CA MET A 512 10.11 -17.88 18.24
C MET A 512 10.46 -18.87 19.35
N LYS A 513 9.62 -19.11 20.37
CA LYS A 513 9.89 -20.08 21.47
C LYS A 513 9.98 -21.53 20.99
N LEU A 514 9.22 -21.90 19.96
CA LEU A 514 9.33 -23.23 19.33
C LEU A 514 10.63 -23.34 18.51
N PHE A 515 11.04 -22.26 17.84
CA PHE A 515 12.37 -22.12 17.22
C PHE A 515 13.51 -22.00 18.26
N ASP A 516 13.22 -21.57 19.48
CA ASP A 516 14.16 -21.36 20.59
C ASP A 516 14.58 -22.70 21.22
N LYS A 517 13.72 -23.73 21.16
CA LYS A 517 14.09 -25.10 21.56
C LYS A 517 14.95 -25.78 20.50
N ILE A 518 14.62 -25.59 19.21
CA ILE A 518 15.36 -26.18 18.08
C ILE A 518 16.69 -25.45 17.81
N GLY A 519 16.77 -24.14 18.07
CA GLY A 519 17.97 -23.31 17.84
C GLY A 519 19.02 -23.38 18.96
N ARG A 520 18.60 -23.63 20.21
CA ARG A 520 19.53 -23.80 21.34
C ARG A 520 20.34 -25.09 21.26
N GLU A 521 19.79 -26.16 20.68
CA GLU A 521 20.45 -27.47 20.60
C GLU A 521 21.47 -27.58 19.46
N PHE A 522 21.48 -26.67 18.47
CA PHE A 522 22.26 -26.90 17.24
C PHE A 522 23.32 -25.85 16.87
N SER A 523 23.37 -24.66 17.50
CA SER A 523 24.29 -23.63 16.98
C SER A 523 24.76 -22.51 17.93
N GLY A 524 24.35 -22.48 19.20
CA GLY A 524 24.85 -21.49 20.17
C GLY A 524 24.57 -20.00 19.85
N TYR A 525 23.66 -19.69 18.92
CA TYR A 525 23.25 -18.32 18.61
C TYR A 525 21.99 -17.92 19.39
N ASN A 526 22.01 -16.75 20.02
CA ASN A 526 20.78 -16.09 20.44
C ASN A 526 20.10 -15.45 19.21
N ILE A 527 19.23 -16.22 18.55
CA ILE A 527 18.50 -15.82 17.34
C ILE A 527 17.64 -14.56 17.59
N LEU A 528 17.12 -14.37 18.81
CA LEU A 528 16.34 -13.20 19.21
C LEU A 528 17.18 -11.92 19.19
N GLU A 529 18.36 -11.93 19.81
CA GLU A 529 19.28 -10.77 19.79
C GLU A 529 19.82 -10.50 18.38
N SER A 530 20.12 -11.55 17.60
CA SER A 530 20.55 -11.38 16.20
C SER A 530 19.45 -10.76 15.34
N GLY A 531 18.19 -11.19 15.52
CA GLY A 531 17.04 -10.62 14.83
C GLY A 531 16.77 -9.16 15.25
N LYS A 532 16.95 -8.84 16.53
CA LYS A 532 16.85 -7.46 17.03
C LYS A 532 17.86 -6.53 16.36
N ARG A 533 19.10 -7.00 16.15
CA ARG A 533 20.16 -6.26 15.44
C ARG A 533 19.89 -6.04 13.95
N LEU A 534 18.94 -6.75 13.33
CA LEU A 534 18.52 -6.43 11.96
C LEU A 534 17.65 -5.17 11.90
N ILE A 535 16.98 -4.81 13.01
CA ILE A 535 15.96 -3.75 13.05
C ILE A 535 16.43 -2.52 13.83
N ASP A 536 17.25 -2.68 14.88
CA ASP A 536 17.74 -1.57 15.69
C ASP A 536 18.89 -0.78 15.02
N ARG A 537 19.45 0.24 15.68
CA ARG A 537 20.58 1.04 15.16
C ARG A 537 21.97 0.44 15.42
N LYS A 538 22.06 -0.78 15.95
CA LYS A 538 23.34 -1.38 16.36
C LYS A 538 23.92 -2.29 15.25
N PRO A 539 25.25 -2.48 15.19
CA PRO A 539 25.88 -3.39 14.25
C PRO A 539 25.55 -4.84 14.59
N LEU A 540 25.50 -5.69 13.56
CA LEU A 540 25.31 -7.13 13.72
C LEU A 540 26.65 -7.83 13.98
N GLN A 541 27.67 -7.50 13.20
CA GLN A 541 28.96 -8.19 13.18
C GLN A 541 30.13 -7.23 13.00
N CYS A 542 31.25 -7.57 13.65
CA CYS A 542 32.56 -6.98 13.40
C CYS A 542 33.56 -8.08 12.99
N SER A 543 34.48 -7.79 12.09
CA SER A 543 35.67 -8.63 11.89
C SER A 543 36.90 -7.88 12.39
N LEU A 544 37.65 -8.50 13.29
CA LEU A 544 38.82 -7.91 13.95
C LEU A 544 40.08 -8.61 13.47
N TYR A 545 40.99 -7.85 12.85
CA TYR A 545 42.34 -8.31 12.54
C TYR A 545 43.15 -8.35 13.83
N VAL A 546 43.43 -9.56 14.31
CA VAL A 546 44.24 -9.74 15.54
C VAL A 546 45.73 -9.67 15.25
N THR A 547 46.13 -9.73 13.98
CA THR A 547 47.53 -9.64 13.52
C THR A 547 47.57 -9.38 12.01
N ASP A 548 48.58 -8.65 11.55
CA ASP A 548 48.89 -8.55 10.11
C ASP A 548 49.85 -9.65 9.65
N ARG A 549 50.51 -10.37 10.58
CA ARG A 549 51.44 -11.45 10.24
C ARG A 549 50.71 -12.67 9.69
N CYS A 550 51.31 -13.35 8.71
CA CYS A 550 50.84 -14.60 8.12
C CYS A 550 52.02 -15.56 7.87
N ASN A 551 51.79 -16.85 8.07
CA ASN A 551 52.76 -17.91 7.74
C ASN A 551 52.72 -18.33 6.26
N LEU A 552 51.89 -17.69 5.43
CA LEU A 552 51.75 -17.92 3.99
C LEU A 552 51.81 -16.58 3.24
N ASP A 553 52.18 -16.63 1.96
CA ASP A 553 52.45 -15.50 1.07
C ASP A 553 51.65 -15.60 -0.25
N CYS A 554 50.37 -15.96 -0.17
CA CYS A 554 49.53 -16.20 -1.36
C CYS A 554 49.52 -14.99 -2.31
N ALA A 555 49.75 -15.23 -3.60
CA ALA A 555 50.00 -14.18 -4.59
C ALA A 555 48.82 -13.19 -4.78
N TYR A 556 47.60 -13.63 -4.46
CA TYR A 556 46.38 -12.80 -4.56
C TYR A 556 46.08 -11.99 -3.27
N CYS A 557 46.79 -12.25 -2.17
CA CYS A 557 46.43 -11.73 -0.85
C CYS A 557 47.03 -10.33 -0.61
N THR A 558 46.21 -9.38 -0.16
CA THR A 558 46.62 -8.01 0.19
C THR A 558 46.52 -7.72 1.69
N GLU A 559 46.24 -8.75 2.49
CA GLU A 559 45.74 -8.62 3.87
C GLU A 559 46.79 -9.00 4.93
N TYR A 560 48.07 -9.10 4.56
CA TYR A 560 49.14 -9.42 5.49
C TYR A 560 50.36 -8.52 5.32
N ASP A 561 51.05 -8.26 6.42
CA ASP A 561 52.31 -7.55 6.49
C ASP A 561 53.15 -8.14 7.63
N ASN A 562 54.14 -8.97 7.25
CA ASN A 562 55.03 -9.65 8.19
C ASN A 562 56.09 -8.73 8.82
N SER A 563 56.21 -7.47 8.39
CA SER A 563 57.09 -6.49 9.03
C SER A 563 56.49 -5.93 10.33
N ARG A 564 55.16 -5.99 10.47
CA ARG A 564 54.45 -5.40 11.60
C ARG A 564 54.45 -6.33 12.82
N PRO A 565 54.60 -5.79 14.04
CA PRO A 565 54.46 -6.56 15.27
C PRO A 565 52.98 -6.91 15.52
N HIS A 566 52.76 -7.92 16.38
CA HIS A 566 51.42 -8.19 16.89
C HIS A 566 50.92 -7.01 17.74
N PRO A 567 49.62 -6.67 17.66
CA PRO A 567 49.02 -5.73 18.60
C PRO A 567 49.10 -6.29 20.03
N SER A 568 49.23 -5.41 21.03
CA SER A 568 49.29 -5.87 22.42
C SER A 568 47.96 -6.54 22.82
N LEU A 569 48.02 -7.54 23.71
CA LEU A 569 46.81 -8.16 24.26
C LEU A 569 45.90 -7.13 24.95
N TYR A 570 46.50 -6.11 25.58
CA TYR A 570 45.79 -5.01 26.22
C TYR A 570 44.95 -4.22 25.20
N ASP A 571 45.56 -3.82 24.08
CA ASP A 571 44.88 -3.05 23.04
C ASP A 571 43.76 -3.86 22.38
N LEU A 572 44.02 -5.13 22.05
CA LEU A 572 42.99 -6.01 21.48
C LEU A 572 41.81 -6.17 22.43
N LYS A 573 42.04 -6.41 23.73
CA LYS A 573 40.94 -6.47 24.72
C LYS A 573 40.18 -5.15 24.81
N LYS A 574 40.88 -4.00 24.75
CA LYS A 574 40.27 -2.67 24.73
C LYS A 574 39.37 -2.47 23.50
N TRP A 575 39.84 -2.83 22.31
CA TRP A 575 39.07 -2.74 21.07
C TRP A 575 37.87 -3.69 21.07
N ILE A 576 38.04 -4.94 21.53
CA ILE A 576 36.94 -5.92 21.65
C ILE A 576 35.83 -5.38 22.56
N ARG A 577 36.19 -4.75 23.69
CA ARG A 577 35.21 -4.12 24.59
C ARG A 577 34.46 -2.98 23.92
N LYS A 578 35.19 -2.09 23.22
CA LYS A 578 34.57 -1.01 22.44
C LYS A 578 33.62 -1.52 21.37
N ILE A 579 34.00 -2.57 20.65
CA ILE A 579 33.15 -3.24 19.64
C ILE A 579 31.86 -3.77 20.31
N ARG A 580 31.96 -4.29 21.54
CA ARG A 580 30.81 -4.78 22.30
C ARG A 580 29.89 -3.64 22.75
N GLU A 581 30.46 -2.53 23.21
CA GLU A 581 29.73 -1.31 23.60
C GLU A 581 28.95 -0.71 22.42
N LEU A 582 29.55 -0.71 21.23
CA LEU A 582 28.87 -0.34 19.98
C LEU A 582 27.69 -1.28 19.66
N GLY A 583 27.64 -2.48 20.26
CA GLY A 583 26.49 -3.36 20.22
C GLY A 583 26.63 -4.55 19.27
N ALA A 584 27.83 -4.78 18.72
CA ALA A 584 28.08 -5.93 17.86
C ALA A 584 27.81 -7.24 18.62
N MET A 585 27.15 -8.19 17.95
CA MET A 585 26.80 -9.49 18.53
C MET A 585 27.75 -10.59 18.07
N ARG A 586 28.28 -10.46 16.86
CA ARG A 586 29.23 -11.40 16.27
C ARG A 586 30.60 -10.74 16.14
N ILE A 587 31.64 -11.50 16.46
CA ILE A 587 33.01 -11.10 16.20
C ILE A 587 33.74 -12.22 15.46
N ALA A 588 34.27 -11.89 14.29
CA ALA A 588 35.15 -12.78 13.54
C ALA A 588 36.60 -12.36 13.81
N LEU A 589 37.38 -13.24 14.41
CA LEU A 589 38.81 -13.07 14.56
C LEU A 589 39.47 -13.46 13.24
N VAL A 590 40.08 -12.48 12.59
CA VAL A 590 40.73 -12.57 11.27
C VAL A 590 42.14 -11.96 11.35
N GLY A 591 42.83 -11.83 10.24
CA GLY A 591 44.19 -11.28 10.18
C GLY A 591 44.88 -11.63 8.87
N GLY A 592 46.21 -11.55 8.87
CA GLY A 592 47.02 -12.40 7.99
C GLY A 592 46.72 -13.88 8.30
N GLU A 593 47.28 -14.41 9.39
CA GLU A 593 46.86 -15.70 9.98
C GLU A 593 46.66 -15.57 11.50
N PRO A 594 45.42 -15.67 12.01
CA PRO A 594 45.12 -15.54 13.44
C PRO A 594 45.85 -16.53 14.33
N LEU A 595 46.11 -17.76 13.86
CA LEU A 595 46.79 -18.79 14.65
C LEU A 595 48.29 -18.50 14.87
N VAL A 596 48.87 -17.51 14.18
CA VAL A 596 50.24 -17.03 14.47
C VAL A 596 50.26 -16.16 15.73
N HIS A 597 49.13 -15.57 16.13
CA HIS A 597 49.07 -14.68 17.28
C HIS A 597 49.23 -15.48 18.60
N PRO A 598 50.21 -15.15 19.47
CA PRO A 598 50.55 -15.97 20.63
C PRO A 598 49.42 -16.08 21.67
N ASN A 599 48.51 -15.10 21.69
CA ASN A 599 47.39 -15.05 22.64
C ASN A 599 46.01 -15.37 22.01
N ILE A 600 45.94 -16.08 20.89
CA ILE A 600 44.67 -16.31 20.18
C ILE A 600 43.60 -17.00 21.04
N VAL A 601 44.00 -18.00 21.83
CA VAL A 601 43.10 -18.72 22.75
C VAL A 601 42.51 -17.77 23.80
N GLU A 602 43.33 -16.87 24.35
CA GLU A 602 42.89 -15.88 25.33
C GLU A 602 41.95 -14.83 24.72
N LEU A 603 42.17 -14.44 23.45
CA LEU A 603 41.26 -13.53 22.74
C LEU A 603 39.89 -14.17 22.50
N VAL A 604 39.84 -15.46 22.13
CA VAL A 604 38.59 -16.22 22.00
C VAL A 604 37.86 -16.26 23.34
N ARG A 605 38.56 -16.59 24.43
CA ARG A 605 38.01 -16.62 25.79
C ARG A 605 37.44 -15.26 26.19
N TYR A 606 38.17 -14.18 25.91
CA TYR A 606 37.72 -12.83 26.24
C TYR A 606 36.48 -12.41 25.44
N CYS A 607 36.43 -12.72 24.13
CA CYS A 607 35.23 -12.48 23.32
C CYS A 607 34.01 -13.22 23.89
N ARG A 608 34.21 -14.44 24.39
CA ARG A 608 33.15 -15.23 25.01
C ARG A 608 32.64 -14.67 26.31
N GLN A 609 33.53 -14.24 27.19
CA GLN A 609 33.17 -13.58 28.45
C GLN A 609 32.30 -12.34 28.22
N LEU A 610 32.55 -11.60 27.13
CA LEU A 610 31.74 -10.43 26.74
C LEU A 610 30.43 -10.78 26.01
N GLY A 611 30.16 -12.07 25.77
CA GLY A 611 28.93 -12.57 25.17
C GLY A 611 28.89 -12.49 23.65
N PHE A 612 30.04 -12.41 22.98
CA PHE A 612 30.09 -12.49 21.52
C PHE A 612 29.84 -13.91 21.02
N ALA A 613 29.13 -14.01 19.89
CA ALA A 613 29.24 -15.16 19.00
C ALA A 613 30.56 -15.05 18.22
N THR A 614 31.53 -15.87 18.60
CA THR A 614 32.93 -15.78 18.16
C THR A 614 33.23 -16.81 17.08
N SER A 615 33.76 -16.34 15.95
CA SER A 615 34.28 -17.18 14.87
C SER A 615 35.75 -16.88 14.59
N LEU A 616 36.46 -17.85 14.03
CA LEU A 616 37.87 -17.74 13.66
C LEU A 616 38.04 -18.14 12.19
N THR A 617 38.73 -17.33 11.39
CA THR A 617 39.10 -17.67 10.01
C THR A 617 40.59 -18.00 9.94
N THR A 618 40.94 -19.20 9.47
CA THR A 618 42.33 -19.68 9.44
C THR A 618 42.64 -20.41 8.14
N ASN A 619 43.92 -20.40 7.75
CA ASN A 619 44.44 -21.28 6.70
C ASN A 619 44.64 -22.74 7.17
N GLY A 620 44.55 -23.01 8.48
CA GLY A 620 44.60 -24.34 9.09
C GLY A 620 45.98 -25.00 9.18
N PHE A 621 47.06 -24.37 8.69
CA PHE A 621 48.41 -24.95 8.71
C PHE A 621 48.95 -25.15 10.14
N LEU A 622 48.65 -24.21 11.03
CA LEU A 622 49.09 -24.25 12.43
C LEU A 622 48.12 -25.00 13.36
N LEU A 623 47.01 -25.49 12.82
CA LEU A 623 46.02 -26.22 13.61
C LEU A 623 46.58 -27.58 14.04
N THR A 624 46.53 -27.84 15.35
CA THR A 624 46.86 -29.12 15.99
C THR A 624 45.66 -29.58 16.82
N ARG A 625 45.58 -30.87 17.19
CA ARG A 625 44.52 -31.37 18.09
C ARG A 625 44.50 -30.62 19.43
N LYS A 626 45.67 -30.36 20.01
CA LYS A 626 45.81 -29.61 21.26
C LYS A 626 45.24 -28.20 21.12
N LEU A 627 45.64 -27.47 20.08
CA LEU A 627 45.15 -26.10 19.86
C LEU A 627 43.65 -26.06 19.58
N LEU A 628 43.11 -27.05 18.85
CA LEU A 628 41.66 -27.14 18.63
C LEU A 628 40.91 -27.31 19.95
N ALA A 629 41.38 -28.20 20.83
CA ALA A 629 40.79 -28.40 22.15
C ALA A 629 40.87 -27.12 23.00
N GLU A 630 42.02 -26.44 23.02
CA GLU A 630 42.18 -25.16 23.74
C GLU A 630 41.23 -24.06 23.22
N LEU A 631 41.02 -23.98 21.90
CA LEU A 631 40.06 -23.06 21.29
C LEU A 631 38.61 -23.43 21.62
N GLU A 632 38.29 -24.72 21.68
CA GLU A 632 36.97 -25.22 22.08
C GLU A 632 36.69 -24.90 23.56
N ASP A 633 37.66 -25.14 24.45
CA ASP A 633 37.57 -24.82 25.88
C ASP A 633 37.48 -23.31 26.12
N ALA A 634 38.15 -22.50 25.29
CA ALA A 634 37.98 -21.05 25.28
C ALA A 634 36.60 -20.60 24.76
N GLY A 635 35.83 -21.52 24.18
CA GLY A 635 34.46 -21.33 23.74
C GLY A 635 34.30 -20.95 22.27
N LEU A 636 35.27 -21.20 21.39
CA LEU A 636 35.09 -20.96 19.95
C LEU A 636 33.83 -21.68 19.43
N GLN A 637 32.99 -21.02 18.62
CA GLN A 637 31.78 -21.65 18.07
C GLN A 637 31.93 -22.07 16.61
N VAL A 638 32.61 -21.26 15.82
CA VAL A 638 32.73 -21.47 14.38
C VAL A 638 34.19 -21.31 13.97
N MET A 639 34.69 -22.30 13.23
CA MET A 639 35.97 -22.20 12.56
C MET A 639 35.73 -22.26 11.05
N GLN A 640 36.23 -21.25 10.35
CA GLN A 640 36.26 -21.22 8.89
C GLN A 640 37.68 -21.53 8.43
N ILE A 641 37.86 -22.62 7.68
CA ILE A 641 39.14 -22.98 7.09
C ILE A 641 39.15 -22.57 5.61
N SER A 642 40.14 -21.79 5.22
CA SER A 642 40.33 -21.39 3.82
C SER A 642 41.00 -22.50 3.02
N VAL A 643 40.33 -23.01 1.98
CA VAL A 643 40.83 -24.06 1.08
C VAL A 643 40.49 -23.69 -0.36
N ASP A 644 41.49 -23.31 -1.16
CA ASP A 644 41.28 -22.80 -2.52
C ASP A 644 41.32 -23.92 -3.58
N ARG A 645 42.07 -25.00 -3.29
CA ARG A 645 42.38 -26.06 -4.26
C ARG A 645 42.65 -27.42 -3.62
N MET A 646 42.82 -28.47 -4.42
CA MET A 646 43.09 -29.83 -3.92
C MET A 646 44.55 -30.03 -3.49
N THR A 647 45.51 -29.52 -4.28
CA THR A 647 46.97 -29.61 -4.02
C THR A 647 47.60 -28.23 -3.97
N PRO A 648 48.75 -27.99 -3.32
CA PRO A 648 49.38 -26.66 -3.27
C PRO A 648 49.92 -26.19 -4.64
N SER A 649 50.02 -24.86 -4.85
CA SER A 649 50.66 -24.27 -6.03
C SER A 649 51.51 -23.04 -5.70
N PRO A 650 52.19 -22.41 -6.67
CA PRO A 650 52.84 -21.11 -6.46
C PRO A 650 51.87 -19.96 -6.11
N ILE A 651 50.62 -20.01 -6.58
CA ILE A 651 49.62 -18.95 -6.34
C ILE A 651 49.08 -19.03 -4.91
N THR A 652 48.78 -20.24 -4.43
CA THR A 652 48.25 -20.46 -3.08
C THR A 652 48.67 -21.81 -2.54
N LYS A 653 49.05 -21.84 -1.27
CA LYS A 653 49.35 -23.08 -0.53
C LYS A 653 48.11 -23.65 0.18
N LYS A 654 47.00 -22.91 0.22
CA LYS A 654 45.75 -23.28 0.91
C LYS A 654 45.05 -24.41 0.14
N SER A 655 45.33 -25.65 0.52
CA SER A 655 44.85 -26.82 -0.22
C SER A 655 44.36 -27.95 0.68
N PHE A 656 43.48 -28.79 0.14
CA PHE A 656 42.99 -29.96 0.86
C PHE A 656 44.12 -30.93 1.23
N LYS A 657 45.18 -31.08 0.44
CA LYS A 657 46.33 -31.93 0.81
C LYS A 657 46.83 -31.66 2.23
N THR A 658 46.85 -30.40 2.65
CA THR A 658 47.28 -30.00 4.00
C THR A 658 46.19 -30.15 5.05
N ILE A 659 44.93 -29.91 4.69
CA ILE A 659 43.81 -29.83 5.63
C ILE A 659 43.09 -31.16 5.83
N LEU A 660 43.08 -32.04 4.83
CA LEU A 660 42.35 -33.30 4.83
C LEU A 660 42.68 -34.16 6.07
N PRO A 661 43.96 -34.35 6.46
CA PRO A 661 44.30 -35.14 7.66
C PRO A 661 43.84 -34.48 8.97
N LYS A 662 43.61 -33.16 8.95
CA LYS A 662 43.21 -32.37 10.12
C LYS A 662 41.70 -32.27 10.30
N LEU A 663 40.92 -32.62 9.27
CA LEU A 663 39.45 -32.66 9.39
C LEU A 663 38.99 -33.66 10.45
N ASP A 664 39.75 -34.75 10.64
CA ASP A 664 39.49 -35.74 11.71
C ASP A 664 39.67 -35.18 13.13
N TYR A 665 40.23 -33.98 13.28
CA TYR A 665 40.31 -33.32 14.58
C TYR A 665 38.93 -32.85 15.05
N PHE A 666 38.00 -32.62 14.11
CA PHE A 666 36.68 -32.07 14.40
C PHE A 666 35.60 -33.14 14.63
N ARG A 667 35.93 -34.44 14.56
CA ARG A 667 34.94 -35.52 14.66
C ARG A 667 34.12 -35.45 15.96
N ASP A 668 34.79 -35.12 17.07
CA ASP A 668 34.19 -35.02 18.40
C ASP A 668 34.15 -33.57 18.92
N SER A 669 34.47 -32.59 18.07
CA SER A 669 34.52 -31.18 18.45
C SER A 669 33.13 -30.54 18.41
N LYS A 670 32.84 -29.67 19.37
CA LYS A 670 31.63 -28.82 19.37
C LYS A 670 31.76 -27.60 18.44
N ILE A 671 32.96 -27.34 17.91
CA ILE A 671 33.20 -26.24 16.98
C ILE A 671 32.58 -26.57 15.62
N SER A 672 31.71 -25.67 15.14
CA SER A 672 31.14 -25.79 13.80
C SER A 672 32.19 -25.44 12.75
N LEU A 673 32.58 -26.43 11.94
CA LEU A 673 33.57 -26.29 10.88
C LEU A 673 32.92 -25.93 9.54
N HIS A 674 33.39 -24.86 8.89
CA HIS A 674 33.04 -24.49 7.52
C HIS A 674 34.28 -24.37 6.64
N ILE A 675 34.15 -24.71 5.36
CA ILE A 675 35.21 -24.58 4.36
C ILE A 675 34.84 -23.47 3.37
N THR A 676 35.76 -22.54 3.17
CA THR A 676 35.60 -21.44 2.20
C THR A 676 36.74 -21.47 1.20
N GLY A 677 36.42 -21.64 -0.07
CA GLY A 677 37.37 -21.53 -1.16
C GLY A 677 37.16 -20.26 -1.98
N VAL A 678 38.23 -19.82 -2.62
CA VAL A 678 38.21 -18.68 -3.54
C VAL A 678 38.56 -19.18 -4.96
N ILE A 679 37.73 -18.84 -5.95
CA ILE A 679 37.92 -19.26 -7.35
C ILE A 679 39.10 -18.48 -7.94
N CYS A 680 40.21 -19.16 -8.23
CA CYS A 680 41.36 -18.56 -8.90
C CYS A 680 41.27 -18.72 -10.45
N ALA A 681 41.96 -17.88 -11.21
CA ALA A 681 41.85 -17.64 -12.66
C ALA A 681 42.12 -18.88 -13.52
N ASP A 682 42.67 -19.94 -12.92
CA ASP A 682 43.09 -21.15 -13.63
C ASP A 682 42.48 -22.44 -13.03
N THR A 683 41.46 -22.38 -12.15
CA THR A 683 41.16 -23.51 -11.26
C THR A 683 39.70 -23.92 -11.11
N LEU A 684 38.77 -23.56 -12.00
CA LEU A 684 37.37 -24.01 -11.88
C LEU A 684 37.23 -25.53 -11.63
N PRO A 685 38.00 -26.42 -12.29
CA PRO A 685 38.00 -27.85 -11.98
C PRO A 685 38.45 -28.19 -10.54
N GLU A 686 39.51 -27.54 -10.03
CA GLU A 686 39.98 -27.77 -8.65
C GLU A 686 39.02 -27.19 -7.61
N SER A 687 38.43 -26.02 -7.88
CA SER A 687 37.43 -25.40 -7.01
C SER A 687 36.16 -26.24 -6.94
N ARG A 688 35.76 -26.88 -8.06
CA ARG A 688 34.69 -27.89 -8.09
C ARG A 688 35.08 -29.09 -7.22
N ALA A 689 36.29 -29.62 -7.36
CA ALA A 689 36.76 -30.73 -6.54
C ALA A 689 36.82 -30.38 -5.04
N VAL A 690 37.16 -29.14 -4.69
CA VAL A 690 37.10 -28.64 -3.30
C VAL A 690 35.66 -28.69 -2.78
N LEU A 691 34.71 -28.17 -3.57
CA LEU A 691 33.28 -28.20 -3.23
C LEU A 691 32.80 -29.65 -3.02
N GLU A 692 33.07 -30.56 -3.96
CA GLU A 692 32.68 -31.97 -3.85
C GLU A 692 33.29 -32.66 -2.62
N THR A 693 34.58 -32.40 -2.37
CA THR A 693 35.32 -33.03 -1.26
C THR A 693 34.76 -32.60 0.09
N GLY A 694 34.40 -31.33 0.25
CA GLY A 694 33.77 -30.82 1.46
C GLY A 694 32.34 -31.33 1.64
N LEU A 695 31.52 -31.32 0.58
CA LEU A 695 30.14 -31.79 0.62
C LEU A 695 30.02 -33.31 0.88
N SER A 696 30.86 -34.13 0.25
CA SER A 696 30.89 -35.59 0.46
C SER A 696 31.22 -35.99 1.90
N ARG A 697 31.94 -35.11 2.62
CA ARG A 697 32.24 -35.27 4.06
C ARG A 697 31.20 -34.62 4.97
N GLY A 698 30.13 -34.07 4.40
CA GLY A 698 29.08 -33.40 5.16
C GLY A 698 29.54 -32.11 5.82
N ILE A 699 30.61 -31.46 5.33
CA ILE A 699 31.11 -30.19 5.86
C ILE A 699 30.49 -29.05 5.05
N PRO A 700 29.86 -28.04 5.68
CA PRO A 700 29.37 -26.87 4.97
C PRO A 700 30.49 -26.20 4.18
N THR A 701 30.33 -26.17 2.87
CA THR A 701 31.38 -25.72 1.94
C THR A 701 30.82 -24.67 1.00
N GLU A 702 31.64 -23.68 0.70
CA GLU A 702 31.36 -22.67 -0.32
C GLU A 702 32.62 -22.37 -1.13
N VAL A 703 32.40 -21.94 -2.36
CA VAL A 703 33.45 -21.43 -3.22
C VAL A 703 32.95 -20.12 -3.81
N ARG A 704 33.75 -19.06 -3.68
CA ARG A 704 33.33 -17.69 -3.99
C ARG A 704 34.20 -17.09 -5.09
N LEU A 705 33.59 -16.24 -5.92
CA LEU A 705 34.32 -15.40 -6.88
C LEU A 705 35.27 -14.44 -6.13
N VAL A 706 36.50 -14.29 -6.61
CA VAL A 706 37.47 -13.29 -6.12
C VAL A 706 36.92 -11.89 -6.40
N HIS A 707 37.16 -10.96 -5.48
CA HIS A 707 36.80 -9.55 -5.65
C HIS A 707 37.76 -8.89 -6.64
N ALA A 708 37.24 -8.07 -7.56
CA ALA A 708 38.10 -7.23 -8.38
C ALA A 708 38.83 -6.23 -7.46
N ASP A 709 40.15 -6.42 -7.34
CA ASP A 709 41.06 -5.50 -6.65
C ASP A 709 41.08 -4.15 -7.39
N PRO A 710 41.11 -2.99 -6.70
CA PRO A 710 41.44 -1.70 -7.33
C PRO A 710 42.77 -1.71 -8.12
N LEU A 711 43.68 -2.65 -7.85
CA LEU A 711 44.91 -2.87 -8.64
C LEU A 711 44.73 -3.79 -9.86
N GLN A 712 43.48 -4.15 -10.23
CA GLN A 712 43.13 -5.01 -11.36
C GLN A 712 43.81 -6.40 -11.39
N ARG A 713 44.25 -6.91 -10.24
CA ARG A 713 45.02 -8.17 -10.15
C ARG A 713 44.17 -9.43 -10.38
N PHE A 714 42.84 -9.32 -10.33
CA PHE A 714 41.92 -10.38 -10.72
C PHE A 714 40.69 -9.83 -11.43
N ARG A 715 40.35 -10.49 -12.52
CA ARG A 715 39.45 -10.03 -13.56
C ARG A 715 38.54 -11.22 -13.85
N VAL A 716 37.24 -11.09 -13.57
CA VAL A 716 36.19 -12.12 -13.78
C VAL A 716 36.09 -12.54 -15.28
N ASP A 717 36.77 -11.80 -16.13
CA ASP A 717 37.06 -11.99 -17.55
C ASP A 717 38.20 -12.99 -17.86
N ARG A 718 38.93 -13.53 -16.86
CA ARG A 718 39.81 -14.69 -17.08
C ARG A 718 39.08 -15.97 -16.70
N GLY A 719 38.48 -16.59 -17.72
CA GLY A 719 37.72 -17.84 -17.65
C GLY A 719 36.45 -17.75 -18.52
N PRO A 720 35.98 -18.85 -19.12
CA PRO A 720 34.72 -18.84 -19.85
C PRO A 720 33.56 -18.53 -18.88
N ARG A 721 32.96 -17.33 -19.03
CA ARG A 721 31.87 -16.84 -18.17
C ARG A 721 30.72 -17.85 -18.07
N GLU A 722 30.46 -18.56 -19.15
CA GLU A 722 29.45 -19.63 -19.23
C GLU A 722 29.75 -20.80 -18.28
N GLU A 723 31.02 -21.18 -18.09
CA GLU A 723 31.37 -22.26 -17.15
C GLU A 723 31.23 -21.82 -15.69
N LEU A 724 31.59 -20.56 -15.38
CA LEU A 724 31.41 -19.98 -14.05
C LEU A 724 29.93 -19.84 -13.69
N GLU A 725 29.12 -19.39 -14.66
CA GLU A 725 27.67 -19.32 -14.51
C GLU A 725 27.06 -20.71 -14.28
N SER A 726 27.42 -21.68 -15.12
CA SER A 726 27.01 -23.09 -14.97
C SER A 726 27.42 -23.67 -13.62
N PHE A 727 28.60 -23.32 -13.11
CA PHE A 727 29.03 -23.73 -11.78
C PHE A 727 28.17 -23.12 -10.67
N ILE A 728 27.85 -21.83 -10.74
CA ILE A 728 26.95 -21.16 -9.79
C ILE A 728 25.54 -21.77 -9.84
N ASP A 729 25.01 -22.02 -11.03
CA ASP A 729 23.71 -22.68 -11.19
C ASP A 729 23.70 -24.09 -10.58
N SER A 730 24.80 -24.83 -10.73
CA SER A 730 24.96 -26.13 -10.06
C SER A 730 24.94 -26.00 -8.54
N MET A 731 25.54 -24.95 -7.96
CA MET A 731 25.49 -24.69 -6.51
C MET A 731 24.09 -24.29 -6.04
N ILE A 732 23.36 -23.49 -6.82
CA ILE A 732 21.96 -23.12 -6.53
C ILE A 732 21.10 -24.37 -6.46
N GLU A 733 21.23 -25.24 -7.45
CA GLU A 733 20.45 -26.46 -7.55
C GLU A 733 20.77 -27.43 -6.40
N ARG A 734 22.04 -27.67 -6.11
CA ARG A 734 22.49 -28.47 -4.95
C ARG A 734 21.96 -27.92 -3.63
N LYS A 735 21.99 -26.60 -3.44
CA LYS A 735 21.42 -25.96 -2.25
C LYS A 735 19.91 -26.20 -2.14
N ARG A 736 19.17 -26.14 -3.26
CA ARG A 736 17.73 -26.44 -3.30
C ARG A 736 17.41 -27.91 -2.98
N ARG A 737 18.28 -28.84 -3.38
CA ARG A 737 18.21 -30.27 -2.98
C ARG A 737 18.57 -30.51 -1.52
N GLY A 738 19.13 -29.51 -0.83
CA GLY A 738 19.50 -29.61 0.57
C GLY A 738 20.95 -30.06 0.81
N GLU A 739 21.84 -30.00 -0.17
CA GLU A 739 23.27 -30.16 0.12
C GLU A 739 23.77 -29.01 1.01
N LYS A 740 24.87 -29.24 1.75
CA LYS A 740 25.40 -28.27 2.74
C LYS A 740 26.20 -27.13 2.06
N ILE A 741 25.62 -26.49 1.06
CA ILE A 741 26.18 -25.26 0.46
C ILE A 741 26.08 -24.13 1.49
N HIS A 742 27.21 -23.62 1.96
CA HIS A 742 27.26 -22.62 3.03
C HIS A 742 26.71 -21.25 2.58
N THR A 743 27.02 -20.82 1.36
CA THR A 743 26.53 -19.56 0.79
C THR A 743 25.01 -19.59 0.57
N SER A 744 24.30 -18.50 0.87
CA SER A 744 22.84 -18.40 0.67
C SER A 744 22.43 -18.37 -0.82
N GLU A 745 21.22 -18.83 -1.15
CA GLU A 745 20.71 -18.80 -2.54
C GLU A 745 20.65 -17.36 -3.07
N ALA A 746 20.33 -16.39 -2.20
CA ALA A 746 20.30 -14.97 -2.56
C ALA A 746 21.67 -14.47 -3.04
N ILE A 747 22.75 -14.92 -2.40
CA ILE A 747 24.11 -14.53 -2.80
C ILE A 747 24.55 -15.24 -4.07
N LEU A 748 24.20 -16.51 -4.24
CA LEU A 748 24.46 -17.22 -5.49
C LEU A 748 23.75 -16.54 -6.68
N ASN A 749 22.48 -16.15 -6.50
CA ASN A 749 21.73 -15.41 -7.51
C ASN A 749 22.36 -14.03 -7.81
N TYR A 750 22.85 -13.33 -6.78
CA TYR A 750 23.57 -12.07 -6.97
C TYR A 750 24.86 -12.27 -7.77
N GLN A 751 25.68 -13.27 -7.43
CA GLN A 751 26.90 -13.59 -8.17
C GLN A 751 26.60 -13.96 -9.63
N ARG A 752 25.52 -14.71 -9.90
CA ARG A 752 25.06 -14.98 -11.27
C ARG A 752 24.67 -13.70 -12.01
N SER A 753 23.94 -12.80 -11.36
CA SER A 753 23.52 -11.52 -11.95
C SER A 753 24.75 -10.65 -12.28
N LEU A 754 25.76 -10.64 -11.40
CA LEU A 754 27.04 -9.96 -11.66
C LEU A 754 27.76 -10.51 -12.90
N LEU A 755 27.79 -11.84 -13.09
CA LEU A 755 28.41 -12.46 -14.28
C LEU A 755 27.71 -12.05 -15.57
N ARG A 756 26.39 -11.85 -15.52
CA ARG A 756 25.56 -11.43 -16.66
C ARG A 756 25.61 -9.93 -16.94
N GLY A 757 26.28 -9.14 -16.09
CA GLY A 757 26.23 -7.68 -16.16
C GLY A 757 24.85 -7.09 -15.82
N GLU A 758 24.01 -7.86 -15.14
CA GLU A 758 22.68 -7.42 -14.71
C GLU A 758 22.81 -6.47 -13.50
N HIS A 759 22.07 -5.36 -13.54
CA HIS A 759 22.02 -4.44 -12.41
C HIS A 759 21.11 -5.00 -11.30
N VAL A 760 21.69 -5.31 -10.13
CA VAL A 760 20.93 -5.71 -8.94
C VAL A 760 20.80 -4.52 -8.00
N GLU A 761 19.57 -4.15 -7.66
CA GLU A 761 19.32 -3.09 -6.69
C GLU A 761 19.44 -3.60 -5.23
N TRP A 762 20.33 -2.97 -4.46
CA TRP A 762 20.53 -3.15 -3.03
C TRP A 762 21.25 -1.93 -2.42
N THR A 763 21.24 -1.81 -1.09
CA THR A 763 21.98 -0.77 -0.34
C THR A 763 23.09 -1.40 0.49
N CYS A 764 24.32 -0.89 0.34
CA CYS A 764 25.45 -1.40 1.10
C CYS A 764 25.40 -1.00 2.58
N MET A 765 25.30 -2.01 3.45
CA MET A 765 25.27 -1.87 4.91
C MET A 765 26.66 -1.96 5.57
N ALA A 766 27.73 -2.08 4.77
CA ALA A 766 29.10 -2.05 5.28
C ALA A 766 29.41 -0.69 5.91
N GLY A 767 30.18 -0.69 6.99
CA GLY A 767 30.39 0.44 7.89
C GLY A 767 29.24 0.70 8.87
N TYR A 768 28.10 -0.01 8.74
CA TYR A 768 26.95 0.13 9.62
C TYR A 768 26.58 -1.19 10.33
N LYS A 769 26.07 -2.19 9.59
CA LYS A 769 25.66 -3.50 10.15
C LYS A 769 26.80 -4.51 10.20
N LEU A 770 27.78 -4.32 9.35
CA LEU A 770 29.05 -5.03 9.30
C LEU A 770 30.15 -3.98 9.20
N PHE A 771 31.22 -4.13 9.98
CA PHE A 771 32.43 -3.32 9.82
C PHE A 771 33.66 -4.13 10.21
N PHE A 772 34.84 -3.56 9.93
CA PHE A 772 36.12 -4.19 10.18
C PHE A 772 36.97 -3.32 11.10
N VAL A 773 37.87 -3.95 11.84
CA VAL A 773 38.88 -3.27 12.67
C VAL A 773 40.24 -3.86 12.34
N SER A 774 41.18 -3.01 11.91
CA SER A 774 42.54 -3.43 11.54
C SER A 774 43.38 -3.83 12.77
N ALA A 775 44.54 -4.44 12.54
CA ALA A 775 45.49 -4.74 13.61
C ALA A 775 46.09 -3.47 14.27
N GLN A 776 45.84 -2.28 13.71
CA GLN A 776 46.23 -1.00 14.31
C GLN A 776 45.03 -0.29 14.97
N GLY A 777 43.90 -0.99 15.14
CA GLY A 777 42.70 -0.42 15.74
C GLY A 777 41.96 0.55 14.83
N LYS A 778 42.23 0.58 13.52
CA LYS A 778 41.53 1.45 12.56
C LYS A 778 40.19 0.86 12.18
N PHE A 779 39.14 1.69 12.16
CA PHE A 779 37.82 1.33 11.70
C PHE A 779 37.79 1.31 10.18
N TRP A 780 37.34 0.20 9.59
CA TRP A 780 37.19 0.05 8.15
C TRP A 780 35.73 -0.23 7.81
N ILE A 781 35.25 0.34 6.70
CA ILE A 781 33.87 0.17 6.23
C ILE A 781 33.65 -1.28 5.80
N CYS A 782 34.57 -1.80 4.99
CA CYS A 782 34.65 -3.21 4.59
C CYS A 782 36.12 -3.61 4.41
N SER A 783 36.39 -4.84 3.97
CA SER A 783 37.75 -5.30 3.68
C SER A 783 38.47 -4.49 2.60
N MET A 784 37.73 -3.81 1.70
CA MET A 784 38.31 -3.05 0.57
C MET A 784 38.32 -1.53 0.79
N VAL A 785 37.55 -1.02 1.75
CA VAL A 785 37.40 0.43 1.98
C VAL A 785 37.84 0.74 3.40
N HIS A 786 39.08 1.18 3.50
CA HIS A 786 39.77 1.50 4.75
C HIS A 786 39.54 2.96 5.14
N THR A 787 39.62 3.25 6.43
CA THR A 787 39.54 4.63 6.95
C THR A 787 40.59 4.83 8.03
N ASP A 788 40.93 6.10 8.29
CA ASP A 788 41.94 6.46 9.30
C ASP A 788 41.38 6.63 10.72
N LYS A 789 40.05 6.60 10.87
CA LYS A 789 39.39 6.76 12.17
C LYS A 789 39.70 5.56 13.06
N HIS A 790 40.11 5.80 14.30
CA HIS A 790 40.40 4.74 15.25
C HIS A 790 39.10 4.23 15.91
N ILE A 791 39.02 2.91 16.19
CA ILE A 791 37.80 2.25 16.69
C ILE A 791 37.29 2.84 18.01
N MET A 792 38.20 3.34 18.84
CA MET A 792 37.85 3.97 20.12
C MET A 792 37.00 5.23 19.94
N ASP A 793 37.18 5.94 18.84
CA ASP A 793 36.53 7.21 18.53
C ASP A 793 35.23 7.01 17.72
N VAL A 794 34.91 5.78 17.36
CA VAL A 794 33.69 5.44 16.60
C VAL A 794 32.48 5.48 17.53
N THR A 795 31.42 6.10 17.05
CA THR A 795 30.10 6.19 17.69
C THR A 795 29.05 5.43 16.88
N LEU A 796 27.86 5.23 17.46
CA LEU A 796 26.72 4.66 16.72
C LEU A 796 26.27 5.54 15.56
N ASP A 797 26.41 6.87 15.68
CA ASP A 797 26.04 7.80 14.59
C ASP A 797 27.03 7.73 13.44
N ASP A 798 28.33 7.52 13.70
CA ASP A 798 29.31 7.25 12.65
C ASP A 798 28.98 5.96 11.87
N LEU A 799 28.59 4.91 12.60
CA LEU A 799 28.14 3.66 11.97
C LEU A 799 26.87 3.91 11.14
N TYR A 800 25.90 4.64 11.69
CA TYR A 800 24.64 4.92 11.01
C TYR A 800 24.81 5.83 9.79
N ALA A 801 25.78 6.74 9.78
CA ALA A 801 26.10 7.58 8.61
C ALA A 801 26.52 6.76 7.38
N ASN A 802 26.95 5.51 7.59
CA ASN A 802 27.24 4.57 6.51
C ASN A 802 25.98 3.89 5.95
N TYR A 803 24.78 4.14 6.49
CA TYR A 803 23.51 3.65 5.92
C TYR A 803 23.07 4.50 4.72
N ARG A 804 23.78 4.35 3.60
CA ARG A 804 23.51 5.03 2.34
C ARG A 804 23.99 4.18 1.16
N LYS A 805 23.42 4.44 -0.03
CA LYS A 805 23.99 3.91 -1.28
C LYS A 805 25.40 4.46 -1.45
N LYS A 806 26.38 3.58 -1.68
CA LYS A 806 27.80 3.94 -1.88
C LYS A 806 28.14 3.84 -3.35
N SER A 807 28.99 4.73 -3.87
CA SER A 807 29.39 4.72 -5.29
C SER A 807 30.04 3.40 -5.70
N CYS A 808 30.79 2.76 -4.81
CA CYS A 808 31.44 1.48 -5.05
C CYS A 808 30.52 0.25 -4.92
N GLN A 809 29.21 0.42 -4.71
CA GLN A 809 28.30 -0.72 -4.51
C GLN A 809 27.87 -1.38 -5.83
N GLU A 810 27.91 -0.64 -6.94
CA GLU A 810 27.62 -1.17 -8.28
C GLU A 810 28.75 -2.13 -8.69
N GLY A 811 28.39 -3.35 -9.11
CA GLY A 811 29.37 -4.39 -9.44
C GLY A 811 30.19 -4.93 -8.26
N CYS A 812 29.81 -4.65 -7.01
CA CYS A 812 30.59 -5.03 -5.84
C CYS A 812 30.73 -6.54 -5.68
N GLY A 813 31.96 -7.04 -5.79
CA GLY A 813 32.24 -8.46 -5.55
C GLY A 813 32.25 -8.85 -4.07
N VAL A 814 32.40 -7.88 -3.14
CA VAL A 814 32.79 -8.12 -1.74
C VAL A 814 31.73 -8.95 -0.99
N TYR A 815 32.01 -10.24 -0.80
CA TYR A 815 31.03 -11.23 -0.35
C TYR A 815 30.43 -10.85 1.00
N CYS A 816 31.27 -10.50 1.97
CA CYS A 816 30.81 -10.21 3.33
C CYS A 816 29.91 -8.96 3.36
N ALA A 817 30.24 -7.94 2.57
CA ALA A 817 29.45 -6.73 2.44
C ALA A 817 28.08 -7.02 1.80
N VAL A 818 28.05 -7.75 0.69
CA VAL A 818 26.81 -8.13 0.00
C VAL A 818 25.96 -9.05 0.86
N SER A 819 26.56 -10.09 1.46
CA SER A 819 25.87 -11.07 2.31
C SER A 819 25.24 -10.42 3.54
N ALA A 820 25.96 -9.54 4.23
CA ALA A 820 25.41 -8.82 5.38
C ALA A 820 24.29 -7.87 4.94
N SER A 821 24.45 -7.21 3.78
CA SER A 821 23.47 -6.23 3.29
C SER A 821 22.17 -6.89 2.83
N LEU A 822 22.24 -7.97 2.04
CA LEU A 822 21.05 -8.73 1.62
C LEU A 822 20.34 -9.40 2.80
N LEU A 823 21.08 -9.84 3.83
CA LEU A 823 20.49 -10.36 5.06
C LEU A 823 19.68 -9.30 5.81
N VAL A 824 20.12 -8.04 5.79
CA VAL A 824 19.44 -6.92 6.46
C VAL A 824 18.27 -6.40 5.63
N GLU A 825 18.43 -6.22 4.31
CA GLU A 825 17.37 -5.69 3.44
C GLU A 825 16.28 -6.72 3.12
N LYS A 826 16.67 -7.99 2.95
CA LYS A 826 15.78 -9.07 2.49
C LYS A 826 15.86 -10.28 3.43
N PRO A 827 15.63 -10.13 4.75
CA PRO A 827 15.85 -11.19 5.74
C PRO A 827 15.00 -12.43 5.45
N VAL A 828 13.77 -12.26 4.97
CA VAL A 828 12.87 -13.38 4.60
C VAL A 828 13.38 -14.13 3.37
N HIS A 829 14.00 -13.45 2.41
CA HIS A 829 14.52 -14.08 1.20
C HIS A 829 15.82 -14.86 1.48
N VAL A 830 16.64 -14.39 2.42
CA VAL A 830 17.89 -15.03 2.84
C VAL A 830 17.64 -16.17 3.85
N LEU A 831 16.81 -15.95 4.87
CA LEU A 831 16.56 -16.93 5.94
C LEU A 831 15.38 -17.87 5.65
N GLY A 832 14.35 -17.40 4.94
CA GLY A 832 13.08 -18.12 4.78
C GLY A 832 13.20 -19.42 4.00
N LYS A 833 14.02 -19.47 2.95
CA LYS A 833 14.25 -20.70 2.18
C LYS A 833 15.18 -21.70 2.88
N GLU A 834 16.16 -21.22 3.64
CA GLU A 834 17.06 -22.09 4.41
C GLU A 834 16.35 -22.77 5.59
N ILE A 835 15.41 -22.07 6.23
CA ILE A 835 14.55 -22.62 7.29
C ILE A 835 13.63 -23.71 6.71
N VAL A 836 13.04 -23.51 5.53
CA VAL A 836 12.19 -24.51 4.86
C VAL A 836 13.01 -25.74 4.41
N ALA A 837 14.23 -25.54 3.89
CA ALA A 837 15.13 -26.63 3.50
C ALA A 837 15.68 -27.44 4.70
N ARG A 838 15.80 -26.81 5.88
CA ARG A 838 16.14 -27.48 7.15
C ARG A 838 14.94 -28.16 7.80
N ALA A 839 13.74 -27.58 7.71
CA ALA A 839 12.51 -28.16 8.24
C ALA A 839 12.11 -29.45 7.52
N LYS A 840 12.45 -29.61 6.23
CA LYS A 840 12.27 -30.86 5.47
C LYS A 840 13.14 -32.04 5.93
N ARG A 841 14.10 -31.82 6.84
CA ARG A 841 15.02 -32.85 7.37
C ARG A 841 14.71 -33.32 8.79
N ILE A 842 13.57 -32.92 9.35
CA ILE A 842 13.11 -33.38 10.66
C ILE A 842 12.51 -34.80 10.50
N PRO A 843 12.93 -35.80 11.29
CA PRO A 843 12.39 -37.16 11.23
C PRO A 843 10.87 -37.20 11.41
N SER A 844 10.23 -38.15 10.75
CA SER A 844 8.76 -38.34 10.67
C SER A 844 8.03 -38.37 12.02
N MET A 845 8.72 -38.65 13.13
CA MET A 845 8.16 -38.64 14.48
C MET A 845 7.62 -37.27 14.94
N VAL A 846 8.17 -36.15 14.46
CA VAL A 846 7.72 -34.81 14.90
C VAL A 846 6.41 -34.38 14.21
N ARG A 847 6.04 -35.03 13.09
CA ARG A 847 4.84 -34.69 12.30
C ARG A 847 3.53 -34.98 13.04
N ARG A 848 3.52 -35.90 14.00
CA ARG A 848 2.34 -36.25 14.83
C ARG A 848 1.97 -35.20 15.88
N SER A 849 2.83 -34.23 16.16
CA SER A 849 2.56 -33.17 17.15
C SER A 849 1.93 -31.89 16.56
N LEU A 850 1.59 -31.90 15.27
CA LEU A 850 1.17 -30.71 14.50
C LEU A 850 -0.26 -30.80 13.91
N THR A 851 -1.03 -31.84 14.23
CA THR A 851 -2.46 -31.90 13.90
C THR A 851 -3.29 -31.61 15.15
N PRO A 852 -4.24 -30.65 15.14
CA PRO A 852 -5.23 -30.55 16.20
C PRO A 852 -6.13 -31.79 16.16
N ASP A 853 -6.38 -32.41 17.31
CA ASP A 853 -7.42 -33.44 17.48
C ASP A 853 -8.77 -32.87 17.01
N SER A 854 -9.19 -33.26 15.83
CA SER A 854 -10.57 -33.13 15.36
C SER A 854 -11.15 -34.52 15.25
N ASP A 855 -11.56 -35.11 16.37
CA ASP A 855 -12.49 -36.26 16.40
C ASP A 855 -13.07 -36.44 17.81
N LYS A 856 -13.87 -35.46 18.27
CA LYS A 856 -14.93 -35.69 19.26
C LYS A 856 -16.08 -34.73 19.01
N ALA A 857 -17.03 -35.18 18.17
CA ALA A 857 -18.48 -34.96 18.29
C ALA A 857 -19.10 -35.08 16.90
N THR A 858 -19.77 -36.20 16.62
CA THR A 858 -21.21 -36.29 16.31
C THR A 858 -21.49 -37.61 15.59
N HIS A 859 -22.01 -38.59 16.32
CA HIS A 859 -23.06 -39.46 15.79
C HIS A 859 -23.98 -39.83 16.95
N GLY A 860 -24.92 -38.93 17.24
CA GLY A 860 -26.15 -39.27 17.93
C GLY A 860 -27.22 -39.51 16.89
N THR A 861 -27.61 -40.77 16.71
CA THR A 861 -28.87 -41.16 16.06
C THR A 861 -29.60 -42.05 17.04
N MET A 862 -30.75 -41.58 17.52
CA MET A 862 -31.67 -42.37 18.34
C MET A 862 -32.29 -43.48 17.50
N ARG A 863 -32.32 -44.70 18.06
CA ARG A 863 -33.55 -45.52 18.25
C ARG A 863 -33.21 -46.74 19.11
N ASN A 864 -34.03 -46.97 20.14
CA ASN A 864 -34.08 -48.20 20.93
C ASN A 864 -35.18 -49.11 20.38
N ALA A 865 -34.96 -50.43 20.45
CA ALA A 865 -35.75 -51.40 21.22
C ALA A 865 -35.51 -52.81 20.65
N ASP A 866 -35.48 -53.78 21.57
CA ASP A 866 -35.58 -55.22 21.36
C ASP A 866 -34.28 -55.99 21.10
N GLY A 867 -33.81 -56.62 22.17
CA GLY A 867 -32.75 -57.61 22.14
C GLY A 867 -33.24 -58.97 21.68
N THR A 868 -32.35 -59.72 21.02
CA THR A 868 -32.25 -61.19 21.06
C THR A 868 -30.99 -61.63 20.31
N HIS A 869 -30.29 -62.61 20.88
CA HIS A 869 -29.24 -63.40 20.26
C HIS A 869 -29.78 -64.22 19.06
N GLU A 870 -28.97 -64.51 18.05
CA GLU A 870 -28.23 -65.79 17.89
C GLU A 870 -27.73 -66.01 16.43
N MET A 871 -26.92 -67.05 16.29
CA MET A 871 -26.04 -67.46 15.20
C MET A 871 -26.68 -67.82 13.85
N ASN A 872 -25.86 -67.75 12.79
CA ASN A 872 -25.62 -68.74 11.71
C ASN A 872 -25.18 -67.98 10.43
N GLY A 873 -24.23 -68.43 9.61
CA GLY A 873 -23.48 -69.66 9.56
C GLY A 873 -22.70 -69.71 8.24
N SER A 874 -21.53 -70.37 8.29
CA SER A 874 -20.74 -71.00 7.23
C SER A 874 -21.38 -71.19 5.83
N THR A 875 -20.64 -71.17 4.71
CA THR A 875 -19.78 -72.31 4.32
C THR A 875 -19.02 -72.07 2.99
N LYS A 876 -17.77 -72.60 2.97
CA LYS A 876 -17.11 -73.44 1.92
C LYS A 876 -16.90 -72.83 0.51
N SER A 877 -15.87 -73.11 -0.28
CA SER A 877 -14.69 -74.00 -0.29
C SER A 877 -14.01 -73.74 -1.66
N GLY A 878 -12.70 -73.53 -1.77
CA GLY A 878 -11.76 -74.60 -2.13
C GLY A 878 -11.03 -74.33 -3.47
N PRO A 879 -9.89 -75.00 -3.76
CA PRO A 879 -8.78 -74.48 -4.59
C PRO A 879 -8.43 -75.33 -5.84
N SER A 880 -7.43 -74.87 -6.63
CA SER A 880 -6.53 -75.54 -7.62
C SER A 880 -6.38 -74.67 -8.89
N ALA A 881 -5.22 -74.25 -9.41
CA ALA A 881 -3.91 -74.87 -9.71
C ALA A 881 -3.91 -75.77 -10.97
N ASP A 882 -3.42 -75.20 -12.09
CA ASP A 882 -2.65 -75.80 -13.19
C ASP A 882 -2.61 -74.80 -14.38
N ASN A 883 -1.62 -74.68 -15.28
CA ASN A 883 -0.24 -75.15 -15.43
C ASN A 883 0.34 -74.46 -16.70
N GLY A 884 1.68 -74.35 -16.83
CA GLY A 884 2.39 -74.11 -18.11
C GLY A 884 3.10 -72.74 -18.23
N VAL A 885 4.40 -72.55 -17.90
CA VAL A 885 5.66 -72.99 -18.58
C VAL A 885 5.82 -72.35 -19.98
N SER A 886 6.91 -71.68 -20.42
CA SER A 886 8.19 -71.23 -19.82
C SER A 886 9.10 -70.51 -20.87
N LEU A 887 10.17 -69.84 -20.40
CA LEU A 887 11.49 -69.59 -21.04
C LEU A 887 11.55 -68.61 -22.25
N ARG A 888 12.61 -67.81 -22.53
CA ARG A 888 13.94 -67.52 -21.96
C ARG A 888 14.50 -66.28 -22.73
N LYS A 889 15.22 -65.35 -22.08
CA LYS A 889 16.70 -65.12 -22.14
C LYS A 889 17.28 -64.77 -23.53
N SER A 890 18.32 -63.99 -23.73
CA SER A 890 19.20 -63.12 -22.93
C SER A 890 20.43 -62.82 -23.81
N ALA A 891 21.06 -61.67 -23.64
CA ALA A 891 22.52 -61.54 -23.45
C ALA A 891 22.81 -60.17 -22.84
#